data_AF-A0A7R9ALB5-F1
#
_entry.id   AF-A0A7R9ALB5-F1
#
_cell.length_a   1.000
_cell.length_b   1.000
_cell.length_c   1.000
_cell.angle_alpha   90.00
_cell.angle_beta   90.00
_cell.angle_gamma   90.00
#
_symmetry.space_group_name_H-M   'P 1'
#
loop_
_entity.id
_entity.type
_entity.pdbx_description
1 polymer ?
#
loop_
_entity_poly.entity_id
_entity_poly.type
_entity_poly.pdbx_seq_one_letter_code
_entity_poly.pdbx_strand_id
1 'polypeptide(L)'
;MASSRGYGALNKQVTFAEGAILSSNATAAKTNKMKEEKQPLLLGSSDLLNDTYDRSATPRPDVRLSPDSVVLGVEGVDTLDRKDAHLALKDDPILNRDLEHPTSLNPQPRTLRFIMVYTVDDFYPLIADTNDYSSRNLDTMIHLLKGNIGTGILAMPDAFRNAGLVVGTFGTLIMGIICTHCMHMLVKCCHELCRRTQRPALDFSEVVEAAFATGPSRLRTYSHFSKIIVNVFLCITQLGFCCVYFVFVAANLSEVTLRGIFPYNASALHLLVRNTLTAMIGLSNPQVVKHFLNVNLSVHTYLMMMLVPMIMLNWVKNLKYLTPVSLFAAILTVVGLGITFFYMLQGLPKTSTVHAFASWKQLPLYFGTAIYAFEGIGVILPLENNMKNPQDFGGCTGVLNTGMVIVAALYTAVGFFGYLKYGDAVKVGSITLNLPPGDILAQCVRIMMAVAIFLSYGLQFYVPMNVVWPMVKPHLTSEKTQFIGEYVLRTFLVILTFALAAAIPNLGAVISLVGAVSSSTLALIFPPFIEIITFWHVGFGKNNWVLWKDVAIIVFGLCGFGFGSYEVALRVLHSSLMSSDRMKPSTPDRDSNSDLPLSDNPIYCESDTLDHSITEADFMVVFLPILVDTWTKYQGHLVWFTDDRKVRDADYVIVDIAEGSLRGVQATTQSGGKYYSFKGIPYAKPPLGELRFKPPQEVEPWNGTRDAISAGSSCSQTGKGEEDCLFLNVNTPQLPETTEGNTSSLPVMVWIHGGGFTGGSGDVGADYLIDEGVVVVSINYRLGVMGFLAVEGQVAGNAGLKDQVEALRWVHRNIAQFGGDPVQVTIFGESAGGASVHYHLLSPLSTGLFHAAISQSGSALDPWAYIDPTPIRAQRLGSMLGCNIDNNQALVECLRSATVQELMDNQYNVMTAEDKARPLHYPFIPSLEYAVEGEAIFLQDRPITLLQDGLFNKLPYISGVNSKEGKTTLHENYLDPSIWQAIDQDFERVVPLDLKLEKGSNASQQVAEEIRQFFFNNQAVSTQTIGEYVDLQGDLLIINGVEKTLELMAAQSSQPLYNYLFSYDGRLGRSRMNTSAIANISIQGPSHGDDLGYLFYSSSYPQLDDQSTEMKVLRNVEVALRVSHSSLMSSDRMKPRDPSLVTGPTWETFTTTEHNYLNINNTMRLQVNLEQENMIFWEELYNSIRG
;
A
#
# COMPACT_ATOMS: atom_id res chain seq x y z
N MET A 1 -34.97 61.17 -40.46
CA MET A 1 -36.17 60.64 -41.16
C MET A 1 -35.72 59.44 -41.98
N ALA A 2 -36.39 58.29 -42.04
CA ALA A 2 -37.42 57.65 -41.22
C ALA A 2 -37.43 56.16 -41.66
N SER A 3 -37.84 55.12 -40.92
CA SER A 3 -38.56 54.97 -39.63
C SER A 3 -38.32 53.51 -39.14
N SER A 4 -38.78 52.98 -37.99
CA SER A 4 -39.04 53.42 -36.59
C SER A 4 -39.59 52.16 -35.86
N ARG A 5 -39.55 51.91 -34.55
CA ARG A 5 -39.26 52.64 -33.29
C ARG A 5 -38.20 51.81 -32.49
N GLY A 6 -37.69 52.14 -31.30
CA GLY A 6 -37.92 53.24 -30.34
C GLY A 6 -38.18 52.72 -28.92
N TYR A 7 -37.79 53.49 -27.89
CA TYR A 7 -37.77 53.15 -26.44
C TYR A 7 -36.72 52.09 -26.04
N GLY A 8 -36.07 52.14 -24.87
CA GLY A 8 -36.08 53.18 -23.83
C GLY A 8 -35.13 52.85 -22.65
N ALA A 9 -34.23 53.79 -22.32
CA ALA A 9 -34.20 54.57 -21.09
C ALA A 9 -34.36 53.93 -19.67
N LEU A 10 -33.38 54.29 -18.81
CA LEU A 10 -33.50 54.82 -17.43
C LEU A 10 -33.77 53.91 -16.18
N ASN A 11 -32.82 54.01 -15.24
CA ASN A 11 -32.96 54.29 -13.79
C ASN A 11 -33.58 53.28 -12.77
N LYS A 12 -32.75 52.78 -11.84
CA LYS A 12 -32.52 53.27 -10.44
C LYS A 12 -31.50 52.35 -9.72
N GLN A 13 -30.41 52.83 -9.10
CA GLN A 13 -30.28 53.40 -7.73
C GLN A 13 -30.74 52.43 -6.61
N VAL A 14 -30.01 52.21 -5.51
CA VAL A 14 -29.31 53.14 -4.57
C VAL A 14 -28.00 52.44 -4.09
N THR A 15 -26.77 52.93 -4.33
CA THR A 15 -25.95 53.95 -3.62
C THR A 15 -25.69 53.64 -2.11
N PHE A 16 -24.61 54.03 -1.42
CA PHE A 16 -23.60 55.12 -1.48
C PHE A 16 -22.28 54.61 -0.83
N ALA A 17 -21.10 55.26 -0.74
CA ALA A 17 -20.47 56.55 -1.11
C ALA A 17 -18.93 56.35 -0.88
N GLU A 18 -17.95 57.21 -1.20
CA GLU A 18 -17.62 58.30 -2.15
C GLU A 18 -16.11 58.59 -1.92
N GLY A 19 -15.40 59.32 -2.79
CA GLY A 19 -13.99 59.65 -2.46
C GLY A 19 -13.11 60.30 -3.52
N ALA A 20 -13.60 61.32 -4.23
CA ALA A 20 -12.87 62.02 -5.29
C ALA A 20 -13.29 63.52 -5.33
N ILE A 21 -12.62 64.45 -6.03
CA ILE A 21 -11.57 64.36 -7.06
C ILE A 21 -10.78 65.69 -7.17
N LEU A 22 -9.60 65.70 -7.82
CA LEU A 22 -8.90 66.89 -8.40
C LEU A 22 -8.34 67.99 -7.45
N SER A 23 -7.14 68.50 -7.79
CA SER A 23 -6.97 69.90 -8.28
C SER A 23 -5.56 70.11 -8.88
N SER A 24 -5.27 71.32 -9.37
CA SER A 24 -4.34 71.59 -10.49
C SER A 24 -3.18 72.54 -10.18
N ASN A 25 -2.15 72.50 -11.04
CA ASN A 25 -1.22 73.57 -11.43
C ASN A 25 -0.60 74.49 -10.35
N ALA A 26 0.74 74.53 -10.25
CA ALA A 26 1.55 75.62 -10.83
C ALA A 26 3.04 75.59 -10.41
N THR A 27 3.87 75.89 -11.40
CA THR A 27 5.32 76.20 -11.36
C THR A 27 5.83 77.08 -10.22
N ALA A 28 6.99 76.72 -9.64
CA ALA A 28 8.00 77.68 -9.17
C ALA A 28 9.40 77.08 -9.20
N ALA A 29 10.32 77.66 -9.99
CA ALA A 29 11.74 77.32 -10.00
C ALA A 29 12.58 78.48 -9.43
N LYS A 30 13.59 78.15 -8.60
CA LYS A 30 14.77 78.96 -8.29
C LYS A 30 15.94 77.98 -8.07
N THR A 31 17.00 77.87 -8.88
CA THR A 31 18.03 78.85 -9.30
C THR A 31 18.74 79.53 -8.11
N ASN A 32 20.08 79.69 -8.06
CA ASN A 32 21.15 79.30 -8.99
C ASN A 32 22.55 79.43 -8.32
N LYS A 33 23.60 78.98 -9.04
CA LYS A 33 25.07 79.28 -8.98
C LYS A 33 25.94 78.08 -8.59
N MET A 34 26.82 77.57 -9.47
CA MET A 34 28.13 78.14 -9.92
C MET A 34 29.14 78.22 -8.77
N LYS A 35 30.42 77.81 -8.91
CA LYS A 35 31.29 77.83 -10.11
C LYS A 35 32.59 77.00 -9.88
N GLU A 36 33.39 76.81 -10.95
CA GLU A 36 34.87 76.53 -10.94
C GLU A 36 35.37 75.18 -10.38
N GLU A 37 36.52 74.60 -10.80
CA GLU A 37 37.26 74.58 -12.09
C GLU A 37 38.38 73.48 -12.00
N LYS A 38 38.92 73.01 -13.15
CA LYS A 38 40.24 72.32 -13.33
C LYS A 38 40.48 70.86 -12.83
N GLN A 39 40.44 69.93 -13.81
CA GLN A 39 41.49 68.96 -14.28
C GLN A 39 42.89 68.90 -13.59
N PRO A 40 43.73 67.84 -13.80
CA PRO A 40 43.59 66.56 -14.54
C PRO A 40 44.20 65.29 -13.84
N LEU A 41 44.51 64.23 -14.63
CA LEU A 41 45.30 62.98 -14.37
C LEU A 41 44.47 61.79 -13.83
N LEU A 42 44.29 60.63 -14.49
CA LEU A 42 45.13 59.69 -15.28
C LEU A 42 46.03 58.73 -14.46
N LEU A 43 45.73 57.43 -14.63
CA LEU A 43 46.62 56.24 -14.66
C LEU A 43 47.47 55.89 -13.42
N GLY A 44 47.45 54.61 -13.07
CA GLY A 44 48.33 53.98 -12.08
C GLY A 44 47.99 52.50 -11.89
N SER A 45 48.67 51.63 -12.64
CA SER A 45 48.56 50.16 -12.59
C SER A 45 49.57 49.54 -11.63
N SER A 46 49.39 48.23 -11.34
CA SER A 46 50.42 47.21 -11.05
C SER A 46 51.28 47.42 -9.76
N ASP A 47 51.77 46.42 -9.03
CA ASP A 47 52.39 45.15 -9.41
C ASP A 47 52.48 44.14 -8.24
N LEU A 48 52.76 42.88 -8.62
CA LEU A 48 53.52 41.80 -7.94
C LEU A 48 54.10 42.02 -6.52
N LEU A 49 54.09 40.94 -5.72
CA LEU A 49 55.32 40.38 -5.11
C LEU A 49 55.15 38.90 -4.69
N ASN A 50 56.25 38.15 -4.79
CA ASN A 50 56.40 36.72 -4.51
C ASN A 50 57.38 36.51 -3.33
N ASP A 51 57.74 35.25 -3.02
CA ASP A 51 58.93 34.80 -2.26
C ASP A 51 58.93 35.00 -0.71
N THR A 52 59.54 34.14 0.15
CA THR A 52 60.28 32.87 -0.04
C THR A 52 60.40 32.06 1.29
N TYR A 53 60.54 30.72 1.17
CA TYR A 53 61.33 29.75 1.99
C TYR A 53 61.25 29.68 3.54
N ASP A 54 61.11 28.45 4.07
CA ASP A 54 62.28 27.64 4.47
C ASP A 54 62.01 26.11 4.44
N ARG A 55 63.08 25.29 4.32
CA ARG A 55 63.09 23.81 4.33
C ARG A 55 64.09 23.26 5.35
N SER A 56 63.61 22.51 6.34
CA SER A 56 64.38 21.50 7.10
C SER A 56 63.41 20.62 7.93
N ALA A 57 63.70 19.39 8.36
CA ALA A 57 64.56 18.32 7.84
C ALA A 57 64.06 16.95 8.38
N THR A 58 64.31 15.89 7.62
CA THR A 58 64.23 14.42 7.90
C THR A 58 64.47 13.90 9.34
N PRO A 59 64.14 12.62 9.72
CA PRO A 59 63.45 11.54 8.98
C PRO A 59 62.38 10.73 9.79
N ARG A 60 61.77 9.72 9.15
CA ARG A 60 61.14 8.55 9.83
C ARG A 60 62.18 7.72 10.61
N PRO A 61 61.72 6.85 11.53
CA PRO A 61 62.25 5.49 11.60
C PRO A 61 61.14 4.42 11.46
N ASP A 62 61.39 3.41 10.63
CA ASP A 62 60.59 2.19 10.57
C ASP A 62 60.87 1.27 11.78
N VAL A 63 59.84 0.73 12.44
CA VAL A 63 59.95 -0.56 13.17
C VAL A 63 58.69 -1.43 13.00
N ARG A 64 58.87 -2.45 12.15
CA ARG A 64 58.30 -3.80 12.15
C ARG A 64 57.38 -4.29 13.31
N LEU A 65 56.24 -4.85 12.88
CA LEU A 65 55.70 -6.20 13.17
C LEU A 65 55.56 -6.74 14.61
N SER A 66 54.33 -7.22 14.86
CA SER A 66 53.96 -8.48 15.55
C SER A 66 53.86 -8.45 17.11
N PRO A 67 53.31 -9.49 17.78
CA PRO A 67 52.00 -9.37 18.45
C PRO A 67 52.08 -9.72 19.97
N ASP A 68 50.95 -10.18 20.53
CA ASP A 68 50.81 -10.92 21.80
C ASP A 68 50.45 -10.15 23.10
N SER A 69 49.13 -10.11 23.38
CA SER A 69 48.46 -10.68 24.58
C SER A 69 48.71 -10.17 26.03
N VAL A 70 47.75 -10.53 26.91
CA VAL A 70 47.77 -10.46 28.42
C VAL A 70 47.57 -9.04 29.00
N VAL A 71 46.43 -8.63 29.60
CA VAL A 71 45.60 -9.12 30.74
C VAL A 71 46.02 -8.57 32.13
N LEU A 72 45.01 -8.13 32.91
CA LEU A 72 44.91 -7.85 34.38
C LEU A 72 45.27 -6.47 34.99
N GLY A 73 44.50 -6.12 36.05
CA GLY A 73 44.65 -4.97 36.97
C GLY A 73 43.80 -3.75 36.57
N VAL A 74 42.70 -3.33 37.22
CA VAL A 74 42.18 -3.43 38.62
C VAL A 74 43.03 -2.70 39.67
N GLU A 75 42.71 -1.42 39.87
CA GLU A 75 42.82 -0.59 41.08
C GLU A 75 41.95 0.68 40.84
N GLY A 76 41.32 1.35 41.81
CA GLY A 76 41.23 1.04 43.24
C GLY A 76 40.99 2.26 44.14
N VAL A 77 39.73 2.72 44.25
CA VAL A 77 39.14 3.47 45.40
C VAL A 77 39.57 4.94 45.68
N ASP A 78 38.58 5.83 45.79
CA ASP A 78 38.36 6.88 46.85
C ASP A 78 37.30 7.90 46.32
N THR A 79 36.01 7.88 46.70
CA THR A 79 35.31 8.27 47.95
C THR A 79 35.11 9.79 48.21
N LEU A 80 33.90 10.14 48.72
CA LEU A 80 33.46 11.40 49.39
C LEU A 80 33.14 12.63 48.49
N ASP A 81 32.12 13.46 48.77
CA ASP A 81 30.90 13.31 49.61
C ASP A 81 29.77 14.33 49.25
N ARG A 82 28.51 13.88 49.36
CA ARG A 82 27.22 14.53 49.75
C ARG A 82 26.79 16.00 49.50
N LYS A 83 25.44 16.07 49.39
CA LYS A 83 24.40 17.13 49.68
C LYS A 83 23.94 17.90 48.43
N ASP A 84 22.63 18.10 48.19
CA ASP A 84 21.42 18.25 49.04
C ASP A 84 20.23 17.38 48.53
N ALA A 85 19.04 17.18 49.15
CA ALA A 85 18.47 17.42 50.49
C ALA A 85 17.25 16.46 50.74
N HIS A 86 16.80 16.32 52.01
CA HIS A 86 15.62 15.52 52.42
C HIS A 86 14.28 16.26 52.18
N LEU A 87 13.13 15.58 52.01
CA LEU A 87 12.22 15.09 53.07
C LEU A 87 11.19 14.11 52.43
N ALA A 88 11.00 12.87 52.93
CA ALA A 88 10.11 12.48 54.05
C ALA A 88 8.61 12.38 53.65
N LEU A 89 7.82 11.34 53.94
CA LEU A 89 7.93 10.16 54.84
C LEU A 89 6.73 9.21 54.53
N LYS A 90 6.75 7.90 54.89
CA LYS A 90 5.47 7.21 55.23
C LYS A 90 5.30 5.67 55.15
N ASP A 91 5.96 4.92 56.05
CA ASP A 91 5.53 3.66 56.69
C ASP A 91 5.49 2.32 55.89
N ASP A 92 6.23 1.35 56.44
CA ASP A 92 6.31 -0.11 56.23
C ASP A 92 6.19 -0.72 57.66
N PRO A 93 5.56 -1.92 57.92
CA PRO A 93 6.39 -3.14 58.05
C PRO A 93 5.67 -4.51 57.86
N ILE A 94 6.46 -5.60 57.99
CA ILE A 94 6.18 -7.04 58.30
C ILE A 94 6.55 -7.97 57.13
N LEU A 95 7.45 -8.97 57.27
CA LEU A 95 8.38 -9.36 58.35
C LEU A 95 9.44 -10.32 57.77
N ASN A 96 10.70 -10.17 58.19
CA ASN A 96 11.79 -11.10 57.86
C ASN A 96 11.86 -12.28 58.86
N ARG A 97 12.25 -13.49 58.45
CA ARG A 97 12.74 -14.53 59.39
C ARG A 97 13.59 -15.64 58.74
N ASP A 98 14.88 -15.62 59.08
CA ASP A 98 15.83 -16.72 59.42
C ASP A 98 15.80 -18.03 58.58
N LEU A 99 16.82 -18.36 57.78
CA LEU A 99 18.20 -18.85 58.08
C LEU A 99 18.30 -20.36 58.42
N GLU A 100 18.94 -21.16 57.52
CA GLU A 100 20.11 -22.05 57.76
C GLU A 100 20.37 -23.07 56.60
N HIS A 101 21.60 -23.61 56.53
CA HIS A 101 22.21 -24.48 55.50
C HIS A 101 22.77 -25.78 56.17
N PRO A 102 23.35 -26.79 55.46
CA PRO A 102 23.18 -27.29 54.07
C PRO A 102 23.11 -28.85 53.98
N THR A 103 22.81 -29.44 52.80
CA THR A 103 23.61 -30.56 52.17
C THR A 103 23.07 -31.07 50.80
N SER A 104 24.00 -31.22 49.85
CA SER A 104 24.04 -32.06 48.61
C SER A 104 22.76 -32.70 48.00
N LEU A 105 22.46 -32.37 46.72
CA LEU A 105 22.64 -33.27 45.54
C LEU A 105 22.13 -32.68 44.20
N ASN A 106 23.01 -32.71 43.19
CA ASN A 106 22.83 -32.66 41.71
C ASN A 106 21.90 -31.60 41.04
N PRO A 107 22.35 -30.86 40.00
CA PRO A 107 21.58 -29.76 39.43
C PRO A 107 20.63 -30.18 38.28
N GLN A 108 19.39 -29.68 38.33
CA GLN A 108 18.64 -29.30 37.13
C GLN A 108 18.34 -27.80 37.22
N PRO A 109 18.71 -26.98 36.22
CA PRO A 109 18.27 -25.60 36.18
C PRO A 109 16.79 -25.55 35.77
N ARG A 110 15.89 -25.67 36.76
CA ARG A 110 14.55 -25.09 36.64
C ARG A 110 14.73 -23.59 36.48
N THR A 111 14.55 -23.10 35.26
CA THR A 111 14.45 -21.66 34.98
C THR A 111 13.30 -21.07 35.79
N LEU A 112 13.66 -20.31 36.82
CA LEU A 112 12.80 -19.27 37.37
C LEU A 112 12.51 -18.30 36.22
N ARG A 113 11.37 -18.52 35.54
CA ARG A 113 10.76 -17.46 34.74
C ARG A 113 10.47 -16.32 35.71
N PHE A 114 11.26 -15.25 35.65
CA PHE A 114 10.73 -13.93 35.90
C PHE A 114 9.64 -13.69 34.87
N ILE A 115 8.42 -14.09 35.22
CA ILE A 115 7.23 -13.57 34.57
C ILE A 115 7.17 -12.11 35.03
N MET A 116 7.72 -11.20 34.23
CA MET A 116 7.20 -9.84 34.26
C MET A 116 5.74 -9.94 33.88
N VAL A 117 4.88 -9.94 34.90
CA VAL A 117 3.45 -9.74 34.76
C VAL A 117 3.28 -8.27 34.42
N TYR A 118 3.47 -7.94 33.15
CA TYR A 118 2.89 -6.72 32.60
C TYR A 118 1.40 -6.80 32.86
N THR A 119 0.90 -5.85 33.63
CA THR A 119 -0.52 -5.64 33.84
C THR A 119 -1.15 -5.14 32.56
N VAL A 120 -2.48 -5.29 32.43
CA VAL A 120 -3.21 -4.90 31.21
C VAL A 120 -3.02 -3.41 30.88
N ASP A 121 -2.70 -2.60 31.88
CA ASP A 121 -2.46 -1.16 31.77
C ASP A 121 -1.15 -0.80 31.04
N ASP A 122 -0.15 -1.69 30.98
CA ASP A 122 1.19 -1.37 30.47
C ASP A 122 1.30 -1.34 28.93
N PHE A 123 0.29 -1.86 28.20
CA PHE A 123 0.32 -1.96 26.73
C PHE A 123 -0.33 -0.77 26.01
N TYR A 124 -1.23 -0.04 26.68
CA TYR A 124 -2.00 1.06 26.08
C TYR A 124 -1.22 2.35 25.72
N PRO A 125 -0.10 2.73 26.38
CA PRO A 125 0.63 3.95 26.00
C PRO A 125 1.16 3.96 24.57
N LEU A 126 1.40 2.78 23.97
CA LEU A 126 1.97 2.64 22.62
C LEU A 126 0.96 2.87 21.47
N ILE A 127 -0.34 2.92 21.76
CA ILE A 127 -1.41 3.10 20.75
C ILE A 127 -1.97 4.54 20.76
N ALA A 128 -1.87 5.24 21.90
CA ALA A 128 -2.57 6.51 22.11
C ALA A 128 -1.90 7.75 21.47
N ASP A 129 -0.57 7.76 21.31
CA ASP A 129 0.20 8.96 20.92
C ASP A 129 0.53 9.08 19.42
N THR A 130 0.12 8.12 18.57
CA THR A 130 0.46 8.14 17.12
C THR A 130 -0.68 8.62 16.21
N ASN A 131 -1.85 9.00 16.75
CA ASN A 131 -3.04 9.34 15.96
C ASN A 131 -3.74 10.62 16.45
N ASP A 132 -3.44 11.75 15.79
CA ASP A 132 -4.11 13.05 16.01
C ASP A 132 -5.58 13.08 15.51
N TYR A 133 -6.03 11.99 14.90
CA TYR A 133 -7.43 11.72 14.48
C TYR A 133 -8.17 10.70 15.37
N SER A 134 -7.57 10.27 16.49
CA SER A 134 -8.15 9.24 17.39
C SER A 134 -9.53 9.63 17.91
N SER A 135 -10.53 8.75 17.74
CA SER A 135 -11.92 9.08 18.01
C SER A 135 -12.24 9.06 19.50
N ARG A 136 -13.09 10.00 19.97
CA ARG A 136 -13.53 10.04 21.37
C ARG A 136 -14.48 8.89 21.64
N ASN A 137 -14.59 8.46 22.90
CA ASN A 137 -15.48 7.36 23.30
C ASN A 137 -16.94 7.53 22.83
N LEU A 138 -17.44 8.78 22.79
CA LEU A 138 -18.77 9.10 22.23
C LEU A 138 -18.84 8.91 20.72
N ASP A 139 -17.81 9.30 19.99
CA ASP A 139 -17.73 9.16 18.53
C ASP A 139 -17.64 7.67 18.16
N THR A 140 -16.78 6.91 18.84
CA THR A 140 -16.70 5.44 18.68
C THR A 140 -18.02 4.76 19.05
N MET A 141 -18.71 5.21 20.11
CA MET A 141 -20.04 4.71 20.44
C MET A 141 -21.06 5.01 19.32
N ILE A 142 -21.04 6.21 18.74
CA ILE A 142 -21.91 6.56 17.59
C ILE A 142 -21.58 5.66 16.38
N HIS A 143 -20.30 5.36 16.12
CA HIS A 143 -19.91 4.43 15.05
C HIS A 143 -20.33 2.98 15.34
N LEU A 144 -20.22 2.50 16.59
CA LEU A 144 -20.70 1.19 17.02
C LEU A 144 -22.22 1.07 16.87
N LEU A 145 -22.96 2.09 17.31
CA LEU A 145 -24.40 2.19 17.14
C LEU A 145 -24.77 2.23 15.65
N LYS A 146 -24.05 2.97 14.81
CA LYS A 146 -24.24 2.99 13.36
C LYS A 146 -23.96 1.64 12.69
N GLY A 147 -22.95 0.91 13.16
CA GLY A 147 -22.60 -0.42 12.65
C GLY A 147 -23.67 -1.48 12.93
N ASN A 148 -24.40 -1.35 14.05
CA ASN A 148 -25.45 -2.29 14.45
C ASN A 148 -26.87 -1.83 14.05
N ILE A 149 -27.18 -0.52 14.08
CA ILE A 149 -28.51 0.03 13.75
C ILE A 149 -28.64 0.18 12.22
N GLY A 150 -28.59 -0.96 11.52
CA GLY A 150 -28.86 -1.11 10.09
C GLY A 150 -30.28 -1.61 9.81
N THR A 151 -30.47 -2.28 8.67
CA THR A 151 -31.75 -2.89 8.25
C THR A 151 -32.33 -3.88 9.26
N GLY A 152 -31.50 -4.53 10.09
CA GLY A 152 -31.91 -5.55 11.04
C GLY A 152 -32.92 -5.08 12.09
N ILE A 153 -32.80 -3.85 12.60
CA ILE A 153 -33.76 -3.30 13.58
C ILE A 153 -35.19 -3.23 13.02
N LEU A 154 -35.32 -2.97 11.72
CA LEU A 154 -36.62 -2.83 11.05
C LEU A 154 -37.32 -4.19 10.87
N ALA A 155 -36.56 -5.29 10.89
CA ALA A 155 -37.06 -6.66 10.82
C ALA A 155 -37.39 -7.27 12.20
N MET A 156 -37.00 -6.65 13.32
CA MET A 156 -37.25 -7.17 14.67
C MET A 156 -38.72 -7.48 15.00
N PRO A 157 -39.74 -6.73 14.52
CA PRO A 157 -41.14 -7.10 14.74
C PRO A 157 -41.54 -8.41 14.06
N ASP A 158 -40.94 -8.73 12.90
CA ASP A 158 -41.14 -10.00 12.20
C ASP A 158 -40.39 -11.12 12.92
N ALA A 159 -39.21 -10.85 13.47
CA ALA A 159 -38.52 -11.77 14.37
C ALA A 159 -39.41 -12.11 15.58
N PHE A 160 -39.99 -11.11 16.26
CA PHE A 160 -40.88 -11.31 17.41
C PHE A 160 -42.17 -12.05 17.02
N ARG A 161 -42.73 -11.82 15.83
CA ARG A 161 -43.84 -12.62 15.28
C ARG A 161 -43.49 -14.11 15.14
N ASN A 162 -42.25 -14.42 14.75
CA ASN A 162 -41.76 -15.80 14.62
C ASN A 162 -41.32 -16.45 15.95
N ALA A 163 -41.29 -15.69 17.07
CA ALA A 163 -40.93 -16.17 18.41
C ALA A 163 -42.11 -16.19 19.40
N GLY A 164 -43.05 -15.26 19.24
CA GLY A 164 -44.02 -14.88 20.27
C GLY A 164 -43.44 -13.86 21.24
N LEU A 165 -44.30 -13.11 21.93
CA LEU A 165 -43.93 -11.92 22.70
C LEU A 165 -42.95 -12.22 23.85
N VAL A 166 -43.08 -13.37 24.52
CA VAL A 166 -42.21 -13.76 25.66
C VAL A 166 -40.84 -14.21 25.17
N VAL A 167 -40.81 -15.14 24.21
CA VAL A 167 -39.54 -15.66 23.65
C VAL A 167 -38.81 -14.57 22.88
N GLY A 168 -39.51 -13.72 22.14
CA GLY A 168 -38.92 -12.55 21.47
C GLY A 168 -38.25 -11.61 22.48
N THR A 169 -38.92 -11.28 23.59
CA THR A 169 -38.37 -10.36 24.60
C THR A 169 -37.13 -10.94 25.29
N PHE A 170 -37.26 -12.09 25.96
CA PHE A 170 -36.16 -12.67 26.73
C PHE A 170 -35.06 -13.23 25.81
N GLY A 171 -35.45 -13.83 24.68
CA GLY A 171 -34.53 -14.30 23.67
C GLY A 171 -33.67 -13.16 23.12
N THR A 172 -34.24 -12.00 22.79
CA THR A 172 -33.46 -10.91 22.17
C THR A 172 -32.45 -10.31 23.15
N LEU A 173 -32.80 -10.24 24.45
CA LEU A 173 -31.86 -9.87 25.50
C LEU A 173 -30.76 -10.92 25.70
N ILE A 174 -31.10 -12.21 25.70
CA ILE A 174 -30.12 -13.32 25.78
C ILE A 174 -29.19 -13.31 24.56
N MET A 175 -29.72 -13.13 23.35
CA MET A 175 -28.94 -13.00 22.13
C MET A 175 -27.97 -11.81 22.21
N GLY A 176 -28.45 -10.65 22.66
CA GLY A 176 -27.59 -9.48 22.88
C GLY A 176 -26.46 -9.75 23.86
N ILE A 177 -26.74 -10.42 24.99
CA ILE A 177 -25.72 -10.83 25.97
C ILE A 177 -24.70 -11.79 25.34
N ILE A 178 -25.15 -12.82 24.62
CA ILE A 178 -24.25 -13.79 23.97
C ILE A 178 -23.38 -13.11 22.90
N CYS A 179 -23.96 -12.29 22.01
CA CYS A 179 -23.22 -11.58 20.98
C CYS A 179 -22.21 -10.61 21.58
N THR A 180 -22.59 -9.83 22.60
CA THR A 180 -21.66 -8.91 23.30
C THR A 180 -20.53 -9.68 23.98
N HIS A 181 -20.84 -10.82 24.59
CA HIS A 181 -19.84 -11.71 25.20
C HIS A 181 -18.87 -12.29 24.14
N CYS A 182 -19.37 -12.71 22.97
CA CYS A 182 -18.52 -13.11 21.85
C CYS A 182 -17.64 -11.96 21.32
N MET A 183 -18.14 -10.72 21.28
CA MET A 183 -17.34 -9.54 20.90
C MET A 183 -16.21 -9.31 21.91
N HIS A 184 -16.48 -9.38 23.22
CA HIS A 184 -15.43 -9.33 24.26
C HIS A 184 -14.41 -10.45 24.15
N MET A 185 -14.85 -11.67 23.80
CA MET A 185 -13.93 -12.79 23.57
C MET A 185 -13.02 -12.53 22.37
N LEU A 186 -13.55 -11.97 21.28
CA LEU A 186 -12.76 -11.60 20.11
C LEU A 186 -11.72 -10.52 20.45
N VAL A 187 -12.13 -9.45 21.12
CA VAL A 187 -11.26 -8.37 21.64
C VAL A 187 -10.14 -8.92 22.54
N LYS A 188 -10.51 -9.72 23.55
CA LYS A 188 -9.57 -10.35 24.49
C LYS A 188 -8.56 -11.26 23.77
N CYS A 189 -9.02 -12.02 22.76
CA CYS A 189 -8.11 -12.84 21.95
C CYS A 189 -7.23 -11.97 21.06
N CYS A 190 -7.75 -10.88 20.49
CA CYS A 190 -6.97 -9.91 19.73
C CYS A 190 -5.82 -9.36 20.57
N HIS A 191 -6.08 -8.80 21.76
CA HIS A 191 -5.04 -8.29 22.66
C HIS A 191 -3.96 -9.34 23.00
N GLU A 192 -4.37 -10.56 23.36
CA GLU A 192 -3.42 -11.64 23.67
C GLU A 192 -2.63 -12.11 22.44
N LEU A 193 -3.20 -12.02 21.24
CA LEU A 193 -2.54 -12.42 19.99
C LEU A 193 -1.65 -11.32 19.41
N CYS A 194 -2.03 -10.04 19.52
CA CYS A 194 -1.15 -8.89 19.30
C CYS A 194 0.10 -9.00 20.19
N ARG A 195 -0.10 -9.26 21.49
CA ARG A 195 0.99 -9.48 22.45
C ARG A 195 1.90 -10.67 22.10
N ARG A 196 1.37 -11.73 21.48
CA ARG A 196 2.16 -12.91 21.05
C ARG A 196 2.85 -12.74 19.71
N THR A 197 2.22 -12.04 18.77
CA THR A 197 2.74 -11.84 17.41
C THR A 197 3.55 -10.54 17.27
N GLN A 198 3.60 -9.73 18.33
CA GLN A 198 4.27 -8.43 18.38
C GLN A 198 3.76 -7.47 17.28
N ARG A 199 2.44 -7.52 17.03
CA ARG A 199 1.74 -6.60 16.10
C ARG A 199 0.92 -5.60 16.91
N PRO A 200 0.85 -4.31 16.48
CA PRO A 200 0.13 -3.27 17.23
C PRO A 200 -1.39 -3.48 17.19
N ALA A 201 -1.91 -4.02 16.07
CA ALA A 201 -3.32 -4.30 15.86
C ALA A 201 -3.48 -5.54 14.94
N LEU A 202 -4.67 -6.14 14.95
CA LEU A 202 -5.08 -7.24 14.06
C LEU A 202 -6.54 -7.05 13.63
N ASP A 203 -6.81 -7.30 12.35
CA ASP A 203 -8.19 -7.43 11.85
C ASP A 203 -8.78 -8.81 12.14
N PHE A 204 -10.11 -8.98 12.07
CA PHE A 204 -10.79 -10.21 12.51
C PHE A 204 -10.24 -11.49 11.86
N SER A 205 -10.02 -11.50 10.53
CA SER A 205 -9.44 -12.68 9.87
C SER A 205 -7.98 -12.94 10.23
N GLU A 206 -7.23 -11.91 10.63
CA GLU A 206 -5.85 -12.01 11.11
C GLU A 206 -5.78 -12.49 12.57
N VAL A 207 -6.74 -12.11 13.41
CA VAL A 207 -6.91 -12.70 14.75
C VAL A 207 -7.11 -14.20 14.63
N VAL A 208 -7.90 -14.68 13.66
CA VAL A 208 -8.08 -16.12 13.45
C VAL A 208 -6.80 -16.79 12.93
N GLU A 209 -6.12 -16.17 11.96
CA GLU A 209 -4.83 -16.65 11.46
C GLU A 209 -3.78 -16.77 12.58
N ALA A 210 -3.63 -15.72 13.40
CA ALA A 210 -2.70 -15.67 14.54
C ALA A 210 -3.08 -16.68 15.63
N ALA A 211 -4.37 -16.88 15.90
CA ALA A 211 -4.85 -17.90 16.83
C ALA A 211 -4.39 -19.29 16.39
N PHE A 212 -4.66 -19.66 15.14
CA PHE A 212 -4.26 -20.96 14.59
C PHE A 212 -2.74 -21.11 14.53
N ALA A 213 -2.01 -20.08 14.07
CA ALA A 213 -0.54 -20.10 13.95
C ALA A 213 0.17 -20.27 15.31
N THR A 214 -0.32 -19.59 16.36
CA THR A 214 0.23 -19.71 17.73
C THR A 214 -0.39 -20.85 18.55
N GLY A 215 -1.46 -21.46 18.04
CA GLY A 215 -2.25 -22.51 18.69
C GLY A 215 -1.59 -23.89 18.77
N PRO A 216 -2.39 -24.94 19.04
CA PRO A 216 -1.92 -26.32 19.10
C PRO A 216 -1.26 -26.77 17.78
N SER A 217 -0.17 -27.54 17.85
CA SER A 217 0.67 -27.86 16.67
C SER A 217 -0.10 -28.48 15.49
N ARG A 218 -1.17 -29.24 15.75
CA ARG A 218 -2.02 -29.85 14.70
C ARG A 218 -2.92 -28.86 13.96
N LEU A 219 -3.17 -27.68 14.52
CA LEU A 219 -4.03 -26.65 13.92
C LEU A 219 -3.22 -25.60 13.14
N ARG A 220 -1.92 -25.46 13.41
CA ARG A 220 -1.04 -24.45 12.77
C ARG A 220 -1.05 -24.50 11.25
N THR A 221 -1.09 -25.70 10.68
CA THR A 221 -1.17 -25.93 9.21
C THR A 221 -2.43 -25.33 8.57
N TYR A 222 -3.47 -25.04 9.35
CA TYR A 222 -4.72 -24.45 8.87
C TYR A 222 -4.81 -22.93 9.10
N SER A 223 -3.75 -22.24 9.52
CA SER A 223 -3.78 -20.79 9.82
C SER A 223 -4.26 -19.96 8.63
N HIS A 224 -3.57 -20.04 7.48
CA HIS A 224 -3.95 -19.29 6.29
C HIS A 224 -5.32 -19.72 5.73
N PHE A 225 -5.65 -21.01 5.82
CA PHE A 225 -6.97 -21.53 5.45
C PHE A 225 -8.09 -20.93 6.32
N SER A 226 -7.85 -20.75 7.63
CA SER A 226 -8.79 -20.11 8.54
C SER A 226 -9.00 -18.62 8.21
N LYS A 227 -7.95 -17.89 7.82
CA LYS A 227 -8.04 -16.51 7.30
C LYS A 227 -8.96 -16.43 6.09
N ILE A 228 -8.76 -17.33 5.11
CA ILE A 228 -9.56 -17.39 3.89
C ILE A 228 -11.03 -17.67 4.22
N ILE A 229 -11.33 -18.63 5.10
CA ILE A 229 -12.73 -18.92 5.47
C ILE A 229 -13.40 -17.69 6.09
N VAL A 230 -12.74 -17.00 7.03
CA VAL A 230 -13.32 -15.81 7.69
C VAL A 230 -13.55 -14.69 6.68
N ASN A 231 -12.59 -14.45 5.77
CA ASN A 231 -12.74 -13.49 4.68
C ASN A 231 -13.90 -13.85 3.73
N VAL A 232 -14.08 -15.13 3.40
CA VAL A 232 -15.22 -15.60 2.59
C VAL A 232 -16.55 -15.35 3.30
N PHE A 233 -16.66 -15.67 4.60
CA PHE A 233 -17.88 -15.39 5.36
C PHE A 233 -18.16 -13.89 5.52
N LEU A 234 -17.13 -13.07 5.72
CA LEU A 234 -17.25 -11.60 5.72
C LEU A 234 -17.78 -11.09 4.37
N CYS A 235 -17.24 -11.57 3.25
CA CYS A 235 -17.79 -11.25 1.92
C CYS A 235 -19.24 -11.69 1.75
N ILE A 236 -19.61 -12.90 2.18
CA ILE A 236 -20.99 -13.41 2.10
C ILE A 236 -21.95 -12.55 2.92
N THR A 237 -21.60 -12.20 4.17
CA THR A 237 -22.43 -11.30 4.99
C THR A 237 -22.63 -9.96 4.31
N GLN A 238 -21.56 -9.31 3.83
CA GLN A 238 -21.62 -7.95 3.28
C GLN A 238 -22.33 -7.89 1.92
N LEU A 239 -22.07 -8.84 1.02
CA LEU A 239 -22.83 -8.96 -0.24
C LEU A 239 -24.30 -9.32 0.04
N GLY A 240 -24.57 -10.10 1.09
CA GLY A 240 -25.90 -10.36 1.61
C GLY A 240 -26.62 -9.09 2.08
N PHE A 241 -25.92 -8.20 2.80
CA PHE A 241 -26.44 -6.88 3.18
C PHE A 241 -26.78 -6.04 1.94
N CYS A 242 -25.92 -6.02 0.94
CA CYS A 242 -26.17 -5.35 -0.34
C CYS A 242 -27.42 -5.89 -1.04
N CYS A 243 -27.67 -7.20 -1.02
CA CYS A 243 -28.92 -7.81 -1.53
C CYS A 243 -30.15 -7.33 -0.76
N VAL A 244 -30.09 -7.33 0.58
CA VAL A 244 -31.17 -6.82 1.46
C VAL A 244 -31.45 -5.34 1.16
N TYR A 245 -30.42 -4.53 0.89
CA TYR A 245 -30.57 -3.10 0.60
C TYR A 245 -31.33 -2.87 -0.73
N PHE A 246 -31.01 -3.65 -1.77
CA PHE A 246 -31.77 -3.63 -3.03
C PHE A 246 -33.27 -3.92 -2.80
N VAL A 247 -33.59 -5.03 -2.13
CA VAL A 247 -34.99 -5.43 -1.87
C VAL A 247 -35.70 -4.42 -0.98
N PHE A 248 -35.04 -3.90 0.07
CA PHE A 248 -35.62 -2.92 0.97
C PHE A 248 -35.99 -1.62 0.26
N VAL A 249 -35.07 -1.04 -0.52
CA VAL A 249 -35.29 0.23 -1.22
C VAL A 249 -36.40 0.07 -2.26
N ALA A 250 -36.36 -1.01 -3.05
CA ALA A 250 -37.40 -1.31 -4.03
C ALA A 250 -38.79 -1.47 -3.37
N ALA A 251 -38.89 -2.21 -2.26
CA ALA A 251 -40.14 -2.41 -1.53
C ALA A 251 -40.72 -1.09 -0.99
N ASN A 252 -39.91 -0.25 -0.34
CA ASN A 252 -40.38 1.01 0.23
C ASN A 252 -40.79 2.03 -0.84
N LEU A 253 -40.03 2.13 -1.93
CA LEU A 253 -40.40 2.98 -3.07
C LEU A 253 -41.69 2.51 -3.74
N SER A 254 -41.87 1.19 -3.91
CA SER A 254 -43.11 0.64 -4.50
C SER A 254 -44.35 0.98 -3.66
N GLU A 255 -44.29 0.90 -2.33
CA GLU A 255 -45.41 1.27 -1.43
C GLU A 255 -45.71 2.77 -1.47
N VAL A 256 -44.69 3.63 -1.61
CA VAL A 256 -44.87 5.09 -1.75
C VAL A 256 -45.52 5.44 -3.09
N THR A 257 -45.12 4.79 -4.18
CA THR A 257 -45.66 5.08 -5.52
C THR A 257 -47.04 4.47 -5.75
N LEU A 258 -47.29 3.25 -5.28
CA LEU A 258 -48.55 2.52 -5.50
C LEU A 258 -49.66 2.90 -4.52
N ARG A 259 -49.31 3.35 -3.29
CA ARG A 259 -50.28 3.61 -2.22
C ARG A 259 -50.07 4.91 -1.44
N GLY A 260 -49.00 5.65 -1.70
CA GLY A 260 -48.62 6.88 -0.98
C GLY A 260 -49.14 8.16 -1.61
N ILE A 261 -48.29 9.20 -1.64
CA ILE A 261 -48.65 10.61 -1.97
C ILE A 261 -49.07 10.83 -3.44
N PHE A 262 -48.74 9.93 -4.35
CA PHE A 262 -48.92 10.13 -5.80
C PHE A 262 -50.02 9.28 -6.50
N PRO A 263 -51.18 8.98 -5.89
CA PRO A 263 -52.13 8.03 -6.48
C PRO A 263 -52.74 8.56 -7.79
N TYR A 264 -52.84 9.89 -7.95
CA TYR A 264 -53.31 10.54 -9.17
C TYR A 264 -52.24 10.73 -10.26
N ASN A 265 -50.96 10.54 -9.94
CA ASN A 265 -49.83 10.67 -10.88
C ASN A 265 -49.17 9.33 -11.26
N ALA A 266 -49.65 8.20 -10.73
CA ALA A 266 -49.18 6.87 -11.12
C ALA A 266 -49.27 6.65 -12.65
N SER A 267 -50.32 7.18 -13.29
CA SER A 267 -50.50 7.21 -14.75
C SER A 267 -49.48 8.10 -15.49
N ALA A 268 -49.11 9.25 -14.92
CA ALA A 268 -48.09 10.15 -15.48
C ALA A 268 -46.66 9.58 -15.32
N LEU A 269 -46.38 8.93 -14.19
CA LEU A 269 -45.11 8.23 -13.97
C LEU A 269 -45.02 6.97 -14.85
N HIS A 270 -46.10 6.19 -14.99
CA HIS A 270 -46.19 5.12 -15.99
C HIS A 270 -45.93 5.67 -17.39
N LEU A 271 -46.52 6.81 -17.77
CA LEU A 271 -46.32 7.41 -19.09
C LEU A 271 -44.87 7.88 -19.30
N LEU A 272 -44.25 8.49 -18.29
CA LEU A 272 -42.84 8.90 -18.32
C LEU A 272 -41.93 7.68 -18.46
N VAL A 273 -42.06 6.69 -17.58
CA VAL A 273 -41.28 5.43 -17.62
C VAL A 273 -41.50 4.69 -18.95
N ARG A 274 -42.74 4.62 -19.44
CA ARG A 274 -43.07 4.03 -20.75
C ARG A 274 -42.36 4.77 -21.88
N ASN A 275 -42.40 6.10 -21.90
CA ASN A 275 -41.77 6.90 -22.94
C ASN A 275 -40.23 6.78 -22.87
N THR A 276 -39.63 6.72 -21.68
CA THR A 276 -38.17 6.55 -21.51
C THR A 276 -37.70 5.15 -21.92
N LEU A 277 -38.43 4.08 -21.55
CA LEU A 277 -38.17 2.71 -22.02
C LEU A 277 -38.35 2.59 -23.54
N THR A 278 -39.39 3.22 -24.10
CA THR A 278 -39.61 3.24 -25.56
C THR A 278 -38.46 3.94 -26.29
N ALA A 279 -37.93 5.03 -25.71
CA ALA A 279 -36.77 5.75 -26.24
C ALA A 279 -35.46 4.94 -26.14
N MET A 280 -35.24 4.18 -25.06
CA MET A 280 -34.04 3.33 -24.91
C MET A 280 -34.06 2.06 -25.77
N ILE A 281 -35.24 1.48 -26.05
CA ILE A 281 -35.37 0.24 -26.83
C ILE A 281 -35.62 0.53 -28.33
N GLY A 282 -35.92 1.78 -28.70
CA GLY A 282 -36.03 2.22 -30.10
C GLY A 282 -37.27 1.72 -30.87
N LEU A 283 -38.26 1.17 -30.17
CA LEU A 283 -39.45 0.55 -30.78
C LEU A 283 -40.52 1.60 -31.12
N SER A 284 -40.70 1.89 -32.40
CA SER A 284 -41.61 2.92 -32.91
C SER A 284 -43.08 2.48 -33.12
N ASN A 285 -43.41 1.20 -32.90
CA ASN A 285 -44.74 0.67 -33.21
C ASN A 285 -45.70 0.72 -31.99
N PRO A 286 -46.79 1.53 -32.03
CA PRO A 286 -47.66 1.74 -30.87
C PRO A 286 -48.48 0.51 -30.45
N GLN A 287 -48.67 -0.50 -31.31
CA GLN A 287 -49.34 -1.75 -30.90
C GLN A 287 -48.40 -2.70 -30.17
N VAL A 288 -47.13 -2.80 -30.58
CA VAL A 288 -46.10 -3.59 -29.89
C VAL A 288 -45.80 -2.99 -28.51
N VAL A 289 -45.69 -1.66 -28.43
CA VAL A 289 -45.58 -0.90 -27.16
C VAL A 289 -46.76 -1.23 -26.23
N LYS A 290 -47.99 -1.29 -26.75
CA LYS A 290 -49.18 -1.58 -25.93
C LYS A 290 -49.24 -3.04 -25.44
N HIS A 291 -48.63 -3.98 -26.16
CA HIS A 291 -48.56 -5.40 -25.78
C HIS A 291 -47.42 -5.68 -24.77
N PHE A 292 -46.25 -5.04 -24.94
CA PHE A 292 -45.11 -5.21 -24.01
C PHE A 292 -45.19 -4.39 -22.72
N LEU A 293 -45.92 -3.26 -22.69
CA LEU A 293 -45.90 -2.32 -21.55
C LEU A 293 -47.20 -2.29 -20.73
N ASN A 294 -48.07 -3.30 -20.86
CA ASN A 294 -49.22 -3.48 -19.95
C ASN A 294 -48.81 -4.21 -18.65
N VAL A 295 -47.66 -3.83 -18.10
CA VAL A 295 -47.01 -4.48 -16.96
C VAL A 295 -47.48 -3.82 -15.67
N ASN A 296 -48.16 -4.58 -14.81
CA ASN A 296 -48.32 -4.23 -13.40
C ASN A 296 -46.93 -3.98 -12.80
N LEU A 297 -46.69 -2.79 -12.21
CA LEU A 297 -45.40 -2.40 -11.63
C LEU A 297 -44.98 -3.32 -10.47
N SER A 298 -44.35 -4.44 -10.80
CA SER A 298 -43.82 -5.39 -9.83
C SER A 298 -42.54 -4.86 -9.17
N VAL A 299 -42.19 -5.42 -8.01
CA VAL A 299 -40.98 -5.03 -7.26
C VAL A 299 -39.71 -5.14 -8.11
N HIS A 300 -39.68 -6.07 -9.09
CA HIS A 300 -38.58 -6.22 -10.05
C HIS A 300 -38.32 -4.97 -10.90
N THR A 301 -39.35 -4.18 -11.24
CA THR A 301 -39.15 -2.92 -11.97
C THR A 301 -38.42 -1.89 -11.09
N TYR A 302 -38.73 -1.83 -9.80
CA TYR A 302 -38.01 -0.97 -8.85
C TYR A 302 -36.59 -1.47 -8.58
N LEU A 303 -36.37 -2.79 -8.50
CA LEU A 303 -35.02 -3.37 -8.43
C LEU A 303 -34.17 -2.96 -9.64
N MET A 304 -34.71 -3.06 -10.85
CA MET A 304 -33.99 -2.71 -12.08
C MET A 304 -33.70 -1.20 -12.18
N MET A 305 -34.63 -0.33 -11.76
CA MET A 305 -34.39 1.11 -11.68
C MET A 305 -33.27 1.47 -10.69
N MET A 306 -33.06 0.68 -9.63
CA MET A 306 -32.00 0.91 -8.65
C MET A 306 -30.62 0.42 -9.09
N LEU A 307 -30.50 -0.43 -10.12
CA LEU A 307 -29.23 -1.01 -10.55
C LEU A 307 -28.20 0.07 -10.96
N VAL A 308 -28.57 0.99 -11.85
CA VAL A 308 -27.65 2.04 -12.34
C VAL A 308 -27.22 3.01 -11.22
N PRO A 309 -28.12 3.55 -10.37
CA PRO A 309 -27.73 4.33 -9.19
C PRO A 309 -26.77 3.61 -8.23
N MET A 310 -26.99 2.31 -7.98
CA MET A 310 -26.11 1.52 -7.10
C MET A 310 -24.72 1.30 -7.71
N ILE A 311 -24.62 1.07 -9.03
CA ILE A 311 -23.33 0.99 -9.75
C ILE A 311 -22.58 2.32 -9.64
N MET A 312 -23.25 3.45 -9.90
CA MET A 312 -22.63 4.78 -9.81
C MET A 312 -22.12 5.11 -8.41
N LEU A 313 -22.88 4.77 -7.37
CA LEU A 313 -22.45 4.94 -5.98
C LEU A 313 -21.23 4.07 -5.63
N ASN A 314 -21.12 2.89 -6.25
CA ASN A 314 -20.02 1.94 -6.03
C ASN A 314 -18.68 2.38 -6.64
N TRP A 315 -18.73 3.21 -7.69
CA TRP A 315 -17.54 3.75 -8.35
C TRP A 315 -16.79 4.79 -7.51
N VAL A 316 -17.36 5.24 -6.38
CA VAL A 316 -16.69 6.07 -5.38
C VAL A 316 -15.73 5.21 -4.55
N LYS A 317 -14.46 5.16 -4.97
CA LYS A 317 -13.43 4.30 -4.37
C LYS A 317 -12.97 4.75 -2.97
N ASN A 318 -12.93 6.06 -2.73
CA ASN A 318 -12.30 6.65 -1.53
C ASN A 318 -13.34 6.91 -0.43
N LEU A 319 -13.13 6.24 0.72
CA LEU A 319 -13.98 6.27 1.91
C LEU A 319 -14.22 7.69 2.46
N LYS A 320 -13.27 8.62 2.27
CA LYS A 320 -13.38 10.04 2.67
C LYS A 320 -14.60 10.72 2.06
N TYR A 321 -14.98 10.39 0.82
CA TYR A 321 -16.15 10.97 0.16
C TYR A 321 -17.47 10.27 0.56
N LEU A 322 -17.43 8.98 0.91
CA LEU A 322 -18.59 8.24 1.42
C LEU A 322 -18.95 8.62 2.86
N THR A 323 -17.97 9.07 3.66
CA THR A 323 -18.14 9.41 5.08
C THR A 323 -19.22 10.47 5.37
N PRO A 324 -19.20 11.69 4.78
CA PRO A 324 -20.24 12.70 5.04
C PRO A 324 -21.63 12.28 4.54
N VAL A 325 -21.68 11.58 3.40
CA VAL A 325 -22.92 11.03 2.84
C VAL A 325 -23.54 9.99 3.78
N SER A 326 -22.72 9.13 4.37
CA SER A 326 -23.14 8.11 5.33
C SER A 326 -23.48 8.68 6.72
N LEU A 327 -22.94 9.85 7.09
CA LEU A 327 -23.39 10.60 8.28
C LEU A 327 -24.81 11.15 8.08
N PHE A 328 -25.10 11.75 6.92
CA PHE A 328 -26.45 12.20 6.58
C PHE A 328 -27.47 11.04 6.57
N ALA A 329 -27.07 9.88 6.02
CA ALA A 329 -27.87 8.66 6.08
C ALA A 329 -28.20 8.19 7.50
N ALA A 330 -27.25 8.29 8.44
CA ALA A 330 -27.47 7.93 9.83
C ALA A 330 -28.51 8.87 10.50
N ILE A 331 -28.45 10.18 10.23
CA ILE A 331 -29.43 11.15 10.74
C ILE A 331 -30.84 10.82 10.24
N LEU A 332 -30.99 10.53 8.93
CA LEU A 332 -32.28 10.10 8.36
C LEU A 332 -32.80 8.80 8.98
N THR A 333 -31.90 7.85 9.29
CA THR A 333 -32.24 6.59 9.95
C THR A 333 -32.78 6.82 11.37
N VAL A 334 -32.10 7.64 12.17
CA VAL A 334 -32.53 7.97 13.54
C VAL A 334 -33.88 8.70 13.54
N VAL A 335 -34.05 9.70 12.68
CA VAL A 335 -35.31 10.47 12.56
C VAL A 335 -36.47 9.57 12.11
N GLY A 336 -36.26 8.77 11.05
CA GLY A 336 -37.27 7.85 10.55
C GLY A 336 -37.63 6.74 11.55
N LEU A 337 -36.66 6.24 12.33
CA LEU A 337 -36.89 5.27 13.38
C LEU A 337 -37.71 5.88 14.54
N GLY A 338 -37.39 7.10 14.96
CA GLY A 338 -38.15 7.82 16.00
C GLY A 338 -39.61 8.03 15.60
N ILE A 339 -39.88 8.42 14.35
CA ILE A 339 -41.25 8.57 13.83
C ILE A 339 -41.94 7.20 13.71
N THR A 340 -41.22 6.15 13.27
CA THR A 340 -41.76 4.78 13.26
C THR A 340 -42.17 4.34 14.68
N PHE A 341 -41.34 4.64 15.68
CA PHE A 341 -41.60 4.33 17.08
C PHE A 341 -42.83 5.08 17.63
N PHE A 342 -43.01 6.34 17.25
CA PHE A 342 -44.22 7.12 17.54
C PHE A 342 -45.49 6.44 17.01
N TYR A 343 -45.50 5.93 15.77
CA TYR A 343 -46.65 5.17 15.24
C TYR A 343 -46.88 3.83 15.97
N MET A 344 -45.81 3.12 16.37
CA MET A 344 -45.95 1.85 17.09
C MET A 344 -46.57 2.02 18.48
N LEU A 345 -46.23 3.11 19.20
CA LEU A 345 -46.72 3.35 20.56
C LEU A 345 -48.17 3.90 20.62
N GLN A 346 -48.73 4.40 19.52
CA GLN A 346 -50.10 4.88 19.51
C GLN A 346 -51.11 3.73 19.55
N GLY A 347 -52.07 3.77 20.49
CA GLY A 347 -53.18 2.82 20.52
C GLY A 347 -52.73 1.36 20.58
N LEU A 348 -51.83 1.05 21.53
CA LEU A 348 -51.35 -0.30 21.78
C LEU A 348 -52.49 -1.19 22.33
N PRO A 349 -52.68 -2.40 21.79
CA PRO A 349 -53.61 -3.37 22.35
C PRO A 349 -53.03 -4.03 23.62
N LYS A 350 -53.88 -4.80 24.33
CA LYS A 350 -53.43 -5.58 25.49
C LYS A 350 -52.50 -6.71 25.03
N THR A 351 -51.49 -7.07 25.83
CA THR A 351 -50.54 -8.15 25.52
C THR A 351 -51.17 -9.52 25.28
N SER A 352 -52.41 -9.73 25.69
CA SER A 352 -53.22 -10.92 25.40
C SER A 352 -53.72 -11.04 23.95
N THR A 353 -53.54 -10.03 23.10
CA THR A 353 -53.98 -10.06 21.69
C THR A 353 -52.95 -10.66 20.73
N VAL A 354 -51.77 -11.03 21.22
CA VAL A 354 -50.68 -11.62 20.43
C VAL A 354 -50.17 -12.90 21.09
N HIS A 355 -49.54 -13.78 20.32
CA HIS A 355 -49.04 -15.04 20.85
C HIS A 355 -47.87 -14.81 21.80
N ALA A 356 -47.97 -15.32 23.03
CA ALA A 356 -46.87 -15.30 23.99
C ALA A 356 -45.67 -16.16 23.54
N PHE A 357 -45.96 -17.27 22.86
CA PHE A 357 -45.00 -18.23 22.32
C PHE A 357 -45.44 -18.63 20.90
N ALA A 358 -44.52 -18.65 19.94
CA ALA A 358 -44.74 -19.12 18.58
C ALA A 358 -44.44 -20.62 18.43
N SER A 359 -44.60 -21.16 17.22
CA SER A 359 -44.29 -22.55 16.93
C SER A 359 -42.78 -22.81 16.90
N TRP A 360 -42.35 -23.98 17.38
CA TRP A 360 -40.95 -24.43 17.29
C TRP A 360 -40.38 -24.39 15.86
N LYS A 361 -41.22 -24.52 14.83
CA LYS A 361 -40.82 -24.40 13.42
C LYS A 361 -40.47 -22.97 12.98
N GLN A 362 -40.92 -21.95 13.72
CA GLN A 362 -40.70 -20.53 13.39
C GLN A 362 -39.47 -19.95 14.09
N LEU A 363 -39.03 -20.57 15.21
CA LEU A 363 -37.85 -20.16 15.96
C LEU A 363 -36.55 -20.04 15.14
N PRO A 364 -36.26 -20.88 14.11
CA PRO A 364 -35.08 -20.69 13.27
C PRO A 364 -35.07 -19.37 12.50
N LEU A 365 -36.25 -18.85 12.11
CA LEU A 365 -36.37 -17.57 11.39
C LEU A 365 -36.21 -16.40 12.33
N TYR A 366 -36.77 -16.52 13.55
CA TYR A 366 -36.48 -15.60 14.64
C TYR A 366 -34.97 -15.53 14.90
N PHE A 367 -34.31 -16.68 15.07
CA PHE A 367 -32.87 -16.77 15.31
C PHE A 367 -32.08 -16.08 14.18
N GLY A 368 -32.33 -16.44 12.91
CA GLY A 368 -31.62 -15.83 11.79
C GLY A 368 -31.82 -14.31 11.72
N THR A 369 -33.05 -13.83 11.90
CA THR A 369 -33.37 -12.40 11.86
C THR A 369 -32.76 -11.64 13.05
N ALA A 370 -32.76 -12.24 14.25
CA ALA A 370 -32.19 -11.64 15.45
C ALA A 370 -30.65 -11.61 15.40
N ILE A 371 -30.00 -12.66 14.90
CA ILE A 371 -28.55 -12.68 14.69
C ILE A 371 -28.14 -11.69 13.60
N TYR A 372 -28.88 -11.60 12.50
CA TYR A 372 -28.67 -10.56 11.48
C TYR A 372 -28.75 -9.15 12.08
N ALA A 373 -29.68 -8.92 13.03
CA ALA A 373 -29.78 -7.63 13.70
C ALA A 373 -28.55 -7.34 14.58
N PHE A 374 -28.07 -8.30 15.37
CA PHE A 374 -26.87 -8.14 16.21
C PHE A 374 -25.53 -8.28 15.47
N GLU A 375 -25.53 -8.29 14.13
CA GLU A 375 -24.31 -8.43 13.32
C GLU A 375 -23.51 -7.12 13.25
N GLY A 376 -22.72 -6.87 14.30
CA GLY A 376 -21.74 -5.79 14.36
C GLY A 376 -20.29 -6.26 14.45
N ILE A 377 -20.01 -7.57 14.45
CA ILE A 377 -18.71 -8.10 14.86
C ILE A 377 -17.53 -7.63 13.98
N GLY A 378 -17.76 -7.45 12.69
CA GLY A 378 -16.75 -6.99 11.74
C GLY A 378 -16.26 -5.54 11.93
N VAL A 379 -16.94 -4.72 12.74
CA VAL A 379 -16.48 -3.36 13.07
C VAL A 379 -15.85 -3.23 14.46
N ILE A 380 -15.91 -4.28 15.29
CA ILE A 380 -15.48 -4.21 16.71
C ILE A 380 -13.99 -3.91 16.84
N LEU A 381 -13.13 -4.71 16.20
CA LEU A 381 -11.68 -4.51 16.26
C LEU A 381 -11.24 -3.19 15.57
N PRO A 382 -11.72 -2.84 14.36
CA PRO A 382 -11.42 -1.53 13.78
C PRO A 382 -11.87 -0.34 14.65
N LEU A 383 -12.98 -0.46 15.40
CA LEU A 383 -13.44 0.61 16.29
C LEU A 383 -12.57 0.77 17.53
N GLU A 384 -12.14 -0.34 18.14
CA GLU A 384 -11.19 -0.34 19.25
C GLU A 384 -9.82 0.22 18.82
N ASN A 385 -9.28 -0.26 17.70
CA ASN A 385 -7.99 0.14 17.15
C ASN A 385 -7.90 1.65 16.78
N ASN A 386 -9.04 2.35 16.64
CA ASN A 386 -9.10 3.79 16.34
C ASN A 386 -9.49 4.67 17.55
N MET A 387 -9.73 4.08 18.73
CA MET A 387 -10.02 4.84 19.95
C MET A 387 -8.79 5.54 20.51
N LYS A 388 -8.98 6.74 21.04
CA LYS A 388 -7.92 7.44 21.80
C LYS A 388 -7.51 6.68 23.07
N ASN A 389 -8.48 6.03 23.72
CA ASN A 389 -8.30 5.23 24.93
C ASN A 389 -8.92 3.83 24.71
N PRO A 390 -8.30 2.89 23.98
CA PRO A 390 -8.95 1.61 23.68
C PRO A 390 -9.25 0.77 24.95
N GLN A 391 -8.56 1.02 26.07
CA GLN A 391 -8.91 0.49 27.39
C GLN A 391 -10.35 0.81 27.85
N ASP A 392 -10.93 1.93 27.39
CA ASP A 392 -12.31 2.33 27.68
C ASP A 392 -13.34 1.52 26.88
N PHE A 393 -12.92 0.64 25.95
CA PHE A 393 -13.81 -0.14 25.10
C PHE A 393 -14.49 -1.29 25.86
N GLY A 394 -13.69 -2.11 26.57
CA GLY A 394 -14.12 -3.39 27.15
C GLY A 394 -14.71 -3.34 28.57
N GLY A 395 -14.56 -2.23 29.31
CA GLY A 395 -14.99 -2.13 30.71
C GLY A 395 -16.50 -2.33 30.94
N CYS A 396 -16.95 -2.57 32.18
CA CYS A 396 -18.38 -2.80 32.48
C CYS A 396 -19.30 -1.65 32.05
N THR A 397 -18.81 -0.41 32.07
CA THR A 397 -19.45 0.79 31.51
C THR A 397 -18.71 1.32 30.27
N GLY A 398 -17.89 0.47 29.66
CA GLY A 398 -17.09 0.79 28.47
C GLY A 398 -17.95 0.93 27.21
N VAL A 399 -17.34 1.43 26.14
CA VAL A 399 -18.02 1.78 24.88
C VAL A 399 -18.78 0.60 24.29
N LEU A 400 -18.18 -0.60 24.30
CA LEU A 400 -18.81 -1.81 23.76
C LEU A 400 -20.07 -2.19 24.55
N ASN A 401 -19.95 -2.28 25.88
CA ASN A 401 -21.08 -2.67 26.75
C ASN A 401 -22.22 -1.64 26.70
N THR A 402 -21.88 -0.34 26.80
CA THR A 402 -22.89 0.73 26.75
C THR A 402 -23.60 0.76 25.39
N GLY A 403 -22.85 0.66 24.29
CA GLY A 403 -23.42 0.59 22.94
C GLY A 403 -24.32 -0.63 22.75
N MET A 404 -23.88 -1.82 23.14
CA MET A 404 -24.66 -3.05 22.94
C MET A 404 -25.89 -3.14 23.87
N VAL A 405 -25.86 -2.54 25.06
CA VAL A 405 -27.06 -2.39 25.90
C VAL A 405 -28.09 -1.47 25.23
N ILE A 406 -27.66 -0.36 24.65
CA ILE A 406 -28.55 0.53 23.87
C ILE A 406 -29.14 -0.21 22.67
N VAL A 407 -28.31 -0.96 21.93
CA VAL A 407 -28.74 -1.77 20.78
C VAL A 407 -29.78 -2.83 21.20
N ALA A 408 -29.48 -3.63 22.23
CA ALA A 408 -30.39 -4.67 22.72
C ALA A 408 -31.72 -4.09 23.25
N ALA A 409 -31.67 -2.95 23.93
CA ALA A 409 -32.87 -2.24 24.39
C ALA A 409 -33.72 -1.73 23.21
N LEU A 410 -33.09 -1.13 22.20
CA LEU A 410 -33.77 -0.65 20.98
C LEU A 410 -34.39 -1.81 20.18
N TYR A 411 -33.67 -2.90 19.95
CA TYR A 411 -34.20 -4.07 19.23
C TYR A 411 -35.35 -4.73 19.99
N THR A 412 -35.23 -4.85 21.31
CA THR A 412 -36.29 -5.40 22.16
C THR A 412 -37.52 -4.49 22.13
N ALA A 413 -37.34 -3.17 22.23
CA ALA A 413 -38.45 -2.22 22.19
C ALA A 413 -39.14 -2.19 20.82
N VAL A 414 -38.40 -2.10 19.72
CA VAL A 414 -38.95 -2.12 18.35
C VAL A 414 -39.66 -3.44 18.07
N GLY A 415 -39.03 -4.58 18.39
CA GLY A 415 -39.63 -5.90 18.24
C GLY A 415 -40.90 -6.10 19.08
N PHE A 416 -40.85 -5.76 20.37
CA PHE A 416 -41.97 -5.89 21.29
C PHE A 416 -43.15 -5.01 20.89
N PHE A 417 -42.95 -3.69 20.73
CA PHE A 417 -44.04 -2.77 20.42
C PHE A 417 -44.53 -2.94 18.98
N GLY A 418 -43.66 -3.27 18.03
CA GLY A 418 -44.05 -3.59 16.65
C GLY A 418 -44.91 -4.85 16.58
N TYR A 419 -44.51 -5.96 17.20
CA TYR A 419 -45.33 -7.17 17.23
C TYR A 419 -46.61 -6.98 18.06
N LEU A 420 -46.55 -6.29 19.21
CA LEU A 420 -47.75 -5.99 20.00
C LEU A 420 -48.74 -5.12 19.21
N LYS A 421 -48.27 -4.12 18.45
CA LYS A 421 -49.13 -3.21 17.69
C LYS A 421 -49.80 -3.86 16.49
N TYR A 422 -49.08 -4.70 15.74
CA TYR A 422 -49.53 -5.23 14.45
C TYR A 422 -49.85 -6.73 14.45
N GLY A 423 -49.46 -7.48 15.49
CA GLY A 423 -49.71 -8.93 15.60
C GLY A 423 -49.21 -9.71 14.38
N ASP A 424 -50.02 -10.65 13.91
CA ASP A 424 -49.70 -11.43 12.71
C ASP A 424 -49.79 -10.64 11.39
N ALA A 425 -50.28 -9.40 11.44
CA ALA A 425 -50.29 -8.48 10.31
C ALA A 425 -48.96 -7.70 10.14
N VAL A 426 -47.93 -7.95 10.96
CA VAL A 426 -46.56 -7.50 10.67
C VAL A 426 -46.15 -8.00 9.28
N LYS A 427 -45.77 -7.06 8.40
CA LYS A 427 -45.25 -7.38 7.06
C LYS A 427 -43.82 -7.87 7.18
N VAL A 428 -43.51 -8.88 6.36
CA VAL A 428 -42.25 -9.62 6.41
C VAL A 428 -41.05 -8.72 6.12
N GLY A 429 -40.01 -8.79 6.95
CA GLY A 429 -38.72 -8.14 6.76
C GLY A 429 -38.61 -6.62 7.02
N SER A 430 -39.70 -5.85 7.11
CA SER A 430 -39.63 -4.43 7.55
C SER A 430 -40.94 -3.85 8.08
N ILE A 431 -40.86 -3.27 9.28
CA ILE A 431 -41.92 -2.49 9.93
C ILE A 431 -42.33 -1.22 9.17
N THR A 432 -41.47 -0.64 8.32
CA THR A 432 -41.80 0.56 7.52
C THR A 432 -42.95 0.32 6.54
N LEU A 433 -43.15 -0.94 6.15
CA LEU A 433 -44.21 -1.37 5.25
C LEU A 433 -45.58 -1.42 5.97
N ASN A 434 -45.60 -1.51 7.30
CA ASN A 434 -46.82 -1.49 8.14
C ASN A 434 -47.37 -0.09 8.43
N LEU A 435 -46.59 0.96 8.17
CA LEU A 435 -47.02 2.35 8.39
C LEU A 435 -48.22 2.72 7.49
N PRO A 436 -49.13 3.60 7.94
CA PRO A 436 -50.35 3.92 7.21
C PRO A 436 -50.06 4.55 5.84
N PRO A 437 -50.61 4.03 4.73
CA PRO A 437 -50.27 4.49 3.38
C PRO A 437 -50.76 5.92 3.07
N GLY A 438 -51.92 6.31 3.62
CA GLY A 438 -52.52 7.63 3.36
C GLY A 438 -52.00 8.79 4.22
N ASP A 439 -51.06 8.54 5.14
CA ASP A 439 -50.47 9.57 6.00
C ASP A 439 -49.14 10.07 5.41
N ILE A 440 -49.03 11.39 5.23
CA ILE A 440 -47.85 12.05 4.67
C ILE A 440 -46.61 11.77 5.53
N LEU A 441 -46.74 11.80 6.86
CA LEU A 441 -45.61 11.59 7.76
C LEU A 441 -45.09 10.14 7.68
N ALA A 442 -45.98 9.17 7.52
CA ALA A 442 -45.63 7.78 7.23
C ALA A 442 -44.95 7.59 5.86
N GLN A 443 -45.36 8.33 4.83
CA GLN A 443 -44.69 8.28 3.52
C GLN A 443 -43.30 8.94 3.57
N CYS A 444 -43.15 10.04 4.31
CA CYS A 444 -41.84 10.64 4.58
C CYS A 444 -40.88 9.63 5.22
N VAL A 445 -41.32 8.82 6.20
CA VAL A 445 -40.48 7.77 6.80
C VAL A 445 -39.99 6.76 5.77
N ARG A 446 -40.88 6.25 4.89
CA ARG A 446 -40.51 5.29 3.84
C ARG A 446 -39.46 5.87 2.88
N ILE A 447 -39.62 7.13 2.47
CA ILE A 447 -38.65 7.83 1.60
C ILE A 447 -37.33 8.05 2.34
N MET A 448 -37.34 8.57 3.57
CA MET A 448 -36.13 8.81 4.36
C MET A 448 -35.34 7.52 4.59
N MET A 449 -36.02 6.41 4.92
CA MET A 449 -35.38 5.11 5.11
C MET A 449 -34.83 4.53 3.80
N ALA A 450 -35.56 4.65 2.69
CA ALA A 450 -35.07 4.23 1.38
C ALA A 450 -33.81 5.01 0.96
N VAL A 451 -33.80 6.34 1.16
CA VAL A 451 -32.63 7.19 0.90
C VAL A 451 -31.48 6.86 1.84
N ALA A 452 -31.73 6.69 3.14
CA ALA A 452 -30.69 6.36 4.11
C ALA A 452 -29.98 5.03 3.79
N ILE A 453 -30.75 4.00 3.44
CA ILE A 453 -30.20 2.67 3.10
C ILE A 453 -29.50 2.69 1.74
N PHE A 454 -30.03 3.42 0.75
CA PHE A 454 -29.33 3.68 -0.52
C PHE A 454 -27.96 4.35 -0.28
N LEU A 455 -27.92 5.47 0.46
CA LEU A 455 -26.69 6.21 0.74
C LEU A 455 -25.68 5.42 1.61
N SER A 456 -26.15 4.41 2.35
CA SER A 456 -25.29 3.52 3.15
C SER A 456 -24.73 2.33 2.35
N TYR A 457 -25.23 2.06 1.14
CA TYR A 457 -24.81 0.93 0.31
C TYR A 457 -23.30 0.94 -0.01
N GLY A 458 -22.75 2.10 -0.37
CA GLY A 458 -21.33 2.24 -0.71
C GLY A 458 -20.39 1.90 0.46
N LEU A 459 -20.83 2.10 1.71
CA LEU A 459 -20.06 1.75 2.90
C LEU A 459 -20.05 0.22 3.13
N GLN A 460 -21.21 -0.45 3.02
CA GLN A 460 -21.27 -1.91 3.16
C GLN A 460 -20.50 -2.64 2.06
N PHE A 461 -20.49 -2.09 0.85
CA PHE A 461 -19.74 -2.67 -0.28
C PHE A 461 -18.22 -2.43 -0.21
N TYR A 462 -17.76 -1.46 0.58
CA TYR A 462 -16.33 -1.18 0.73
C TYR A 462 -15.56 -2.38 1.28
N VAL A 463 -16.14 -3.09 2.28
CA VAL A 463 -15.53 -4.27 2.92
C VAL A 463 -15.29 -5.43 1.93
N PRO A 464 -16.29 -5.95 1.17
CA PRO A 464 -16.05 -7.03 0.22
C PRO A 464 -15.12 -6.59 -0.92
N MET A 465 -15.07 -5.31 -1.29
CA MET A 465 -14.08 -4.84 -2.26
C MET A 465 -12.65 -4.91 -1.71
N ASN A 466 -12.41 -4.51 -0.46
CA ASN A 466 -11.10 -4.63 0.18
C ASN A 466 -10.64 -6.09 0.35
N VAL A 467 -11.57 -7.04 0.45
CA VAL A 467 -11.23 -8.48 0.53
C VAL A 467 -10.98 -9.09 -0.86
N VAL A 468 -11.79 -8.78 -1.88
CA VAL A 468 -11.69 -9.40 -3.21
C VAL A 468 -10.65 -8.71 -4.10
N TRP A 469 -10.44 -7.40 -3.98
CA TRP A 469 -9.48 -6.68 -4.84
C TRP A 469 -8.04 -7.19 -4.73
N PRO A 470 -7.46 -7.46 -3.54
CA PRO A 470 -6.12 -8.01 -3.43
C PRO A 470 -5.95 -9.40 -4.04
N MET A 471 -7.03 -10.16 -4.22
CA MET A 471 -7.00 -11.46 -4.90
C MET A 471 -6.96 -11.30 -6.42
N VAL A 472 -7.57 -10.25 -6.97
CA VAL A 472 -7.67 -10.00 -8.41
C VAL A 472 -6.51 -9.14 -8.92
N LYS A 473 -6.08 -8.12 -8.17
CA LYS A 473 -5.02 -7.18 -8.56
C LYS A 473 -3.70 -7.85 -9.05
N PRO A 474 -3.17 -8.91 -8.41
CA PRO A 474 -1.92 -9.56 -8.86
C PRO A 474 -2.03 -10.19 -10.25
N HIS A 475 -3.23 -10.53 -10.69
CA HIS A 475 -3.50 -11.11 -12.01
C HIS A 475 -3.61 -10.05 -13.13
N LEU A 476 -3.45 -8.76 -12.81
CA LEU A 476 -3.60 -7.62 -13.73
C LEU A 476 -2.26 -6.88 -13.89
N THR A 477 -1.63 -7.01 -15.06
CA THR A 477 -0.21 -6.68 -15.28
C THR A 477 0.11 -5.21 -15.60
N SER A 478 -0.87 -4.38 -15.92
CA SER A 478 -0.69 -2.97 -16.28
C SER A 478 -1.61 -2.06 -15.48
N GLU A 479 -1.15 -0.86 -15.14
CA GLU A 479 -1.93 0.12 -14.36
C GLU A 479 -3.27 0.49 -15.00
N LYS A 480 -3.33 0.62 -16.34
CA LYS A 480 -4.61 0.83 -17.05
C LYS A 480 -5.54 -0.37 -16.87
N THR A 481 -5.00 -1.59 -16.92
CA THR A 481 -5.78 -2.82 -16.73
C THR A 481 -6.19 -3.02 -15.27
N GLN A 482 -5.38 -2.59 -14.29
CA GLN A 482 -5.76 -2.54 -12.87
C GLN A 482 -6.85 -1.49 -12.63
N PHE A 483 -6.70 -0.28 -13.18
CA PHE A 483 -7.70 0.80 -13.07
C PHE A 483 -9.05 0.36 -13.64
N ILE A 484 -9.07 -0.16 -14.87
CA ILE A 484 -10.28 -0.66 -15.54
C ILE A 484 -10.82 -1.91 -14.80
N GLY A 485 -9.93 -2.85 -14.47
CA GLY A 485 -10.28 -4.11 -13.80
C GLY A 485 -10.97 -3.89 -12.45
N GLU A 486 -10.58 -2.87 -11.69
CA GLU A 486 -11.25 -2.51 -10.45
C GLU A 486 -12.70 -2.05 -10.69
N TYR A 487 -12.94 -1.20 -11.70
CA TYR A 487 -14.30 -0.75 -12.06
C TYR A 487 -15.15 -1.90 -12.62
N VAL A 488 -14.56 -2.79 -13.41
CA VAL A 488 -15.23 -4.00 -13.93
C VAL A 488 -15.63 -4.92 -12.77
N LEU A 489 -14.71 -5.20 -11.83
CA LEU A 489 -14.98 -6.06 -10.67
C LEU A 489 -16.06 -5.46 -9.75
N ARG A 490 -15.97 -4.17 -9.44
CA ARG A 490 -17.01 -3.42 -8.70
C ARG A 490 -18.38 -3.59 -9.36
N THR A 491 -18.46 -3.33 -10.66
CA THR A 491 -19.71 -3.41 -11.43
C THR A 491 -20.25 -4.85 -11.48
N PHE A 492 -19.39 -5.84 -11.69
CA PHE A 492 -19.75 -7.26 -11.66
C PHE A 492 -20.33 -7.69 -10.31
N LEU A 493 -19.69 -7.31 -9.20
CA LEU A 493 -20.18 -7.64 -7.86
C LEU A 493 -21.51 -6.95 -7.53
N VAL A 494 -21.75 -5.71 -8.02
CA VAL A 494 -23.08 -5.06 -7.91
C VAL A 494 -24.13 -5.86 -8.70
N ILE A 495 -23.84 -6.25 -9.94
CA ILE A 495 -24.74 -7.06 -10.78
C ILE A 495 -25.06 -8.41 -10.11
N LEU A 496 -24.07 -9.05 -9.48
CA LEU A 496 -24.27 -10.28 -8.70
C LEU A 496 -25.26 -10.08 -7.55
N THR A 497 -25.08 -9.01 -6.75
CA THR A 497 -26.02 -8.71 -5.65
C THR A 497 -27.42 -8.35 -6.13
N PHE A 498 -27.53 -7.68 -7.28
CA PHE A 498 -28.81 -7.43 -7.95
C PHE A 498 -29.49 -8.73 -8.42
N ALA A 499 -28.75 -9.64 -9.05
CA ALA A 499 -29.29 -10.92 -9.52
C ALA A 499 -29.82 -11.78 -8.37
N LEU A 500 -29.10 -11.83 -7.24
CA LEU A 500 -29.55 -12.51 -6.03
C LEU A 500 -30.80 -11.86 -5.42
N ALA A 501 -30.86 -10.51 -5.37
CA ALA A 501 -32.03 -9.77 -4.92
C ALA A 501 -33.26 -9.94 -5.83
N ALA A 502 -33.04 -10.10 -7.14
CA ALA A 502 -34.10 -10.37 -8.12
C ALA A 502 -34.59 -11.82 -8.07
N ALA A 503 -33.72 -12.79 -7.76
CA ALA A 503 -34.08 -14.20 -7.61
C ALA A 503 -34.89 -14.48 -6.34
N ILE A 504 -34.63 -13.75 -5.25
CA ILE A 504 -35.37 -13.89 -3.98
C ILE A 504 -35.83 -12.50 -3.49
N PRO A 505 -36.90 -11.91 -4.08
CA PRO A 505 -37.43 -10.59 -3.71
C PRO A 505 -38.22 -10.62 -2.39
N ASN A 506 -37.93 -11.56 -1.49
CA ASN A 506 -38.53 -11.69 -0.16
C ASN A 506 -37.55 -11.21 0.91
N LEU A 507 -37.76 -9.99 1.39
CA LEU A 507 -36.88 -9.29 2.32
C LEU A 507 -36.54 -10.11 3.59
N GLY A 508 -37.54 -10.70 4.23
CA GLY A 508 -37.35 -11.46 5.47
C GLY A 508 -36.63 -12.80 5.26
N ALA A 509 -36.86 -13.46 4.12
CA ALA A 509 -36.14 -14.69 3.78
C ALA A 509 -34.64 -14.44 3.56
N VAL A 510 -34.28 -13.36 2.84
CA VAL A 510 -32.88 -12.99 2.61
C VAL A 510 -32.20 -12.55 3.90
N ILE A 511 -32.85 -11.72 4.73
CA ILE A 511 -32.35 -11.31 6.05
C ILE A 511 -32.08 -12.54 6.93
N SER A 512 -33.04 -13.46 7.02
CA SER A 512 -32.93 -14.67 7.84
C SER A 512 -31.83 -15.61 7.31
N LEU A 513 -31.65 -15.72 6.00
CA LEU A 513 -30.60 -16.54 5.38
C LEU A 513 -29.20 -16.03 5.71
N VAL A 514 -28.94 -14.74 5.51
CA VAL A 514 -27.65 -14.10 5.82
C VAL A 514 -27.34 -14.23 7.31
N GLY A 515 -28.34 -13.98 8.16
CA GLY A 515 -28.19 -14.16 9.61
C GLY A 515 -27.89 -15.60 10.02
N ALA A 516 -28.65 -16.57 9.48
CA ALA A 516 -28.49 -17.97 9.81
C ALA A 516 -27.17 -18.56 9.30
N VAL A 517 -26.75 -18.24 8.07
CA VAL A 517 -25.55 -18.84 7.46
C VAL A 517 -24.28 -18.11 7.88
N SER A 518 -24.16 -16.81 7.57
CA SER A 518 -22.88 -16.11 7.67
C SER A 518 -22.69 -15.40 9.00
N SER A 519 -23.72 -14.69 9.50
CA SER A 519 -23.61 -13.98 10.78
C SER A 519 -23.57 -14.92 11.99
N SER A 520 -24.26 -16.06 11.98
CA SER A 520 -24.12 -17.06 13.05
C SER A 520 -22.68 -17.61 13.13
N THR A 521 -22.05 -17.82 11.97
CA THR A 521 -20.68 -18.32 11.87
C THR A 521 -19.69 -17.28 12.38
N LEU A 522 -19.82 -16.02 11.97
CA LEU A 522 -18.95 -14.92 12.40
C LEU A 522 -19.16 -14.52 13.86
N ALA A 523 -20.41 -14.35 14.32
CA ALA A 523 -20.72 -13.83 15.65
C ALA A 523 -20.72 -14.89 16.76
N LEU A 524 -21.08 -16.15 16.47
CA LEU A 524 -21.24 -17.20 17.50
C LEU A 524 -20.27 -18.37 17.39
N ILE A 525 -19.75 -18.71 16.20
CA ILE A 525 -18.90 -19.90 16.04
C ILE A 525 -17.42 -19.51 16.14
N PHE A 526 -16.97 -18.51 15.39
CA PHE A 526 -15.56 -18.12 15.36
C PHE A 526 -15.02 -17.62 16.72
N PRO A 527 -15.66 -16.68 17.45
CA PRO A 527 -15.11 -16.15 18.70
C PRO A 527 -14.81 -17.20 19.79
N PRO A 528 -15.72 -18.14 20.13
CA PRO A 528 -15.40 -19.26 21.04
C PRO A 528 -14.35 -20.23 20.47
N PHE A 529 -14.34 -20.47 19.16
CA PHE A 529 -13.30 -21.30 18.57
C PHE A 529 -11.90 -20.66 18.70
N ILE A 530 -11.83 -19.33 18.54
CA ILE A 530 -10.62 -18.52 18.75
C ILE A 530 -10.22 -18.52 20.23
N GLU A 531 -11.15 -18.38 21.19
CA GLU A 531 -10.79 -18.40 22.63
C GLU A 531 -10.21 -19.76 23.05
N ILE A 532 -10.82 -20.88 22.61
CA ILE A 532 -10.31 -22.24 22.87
C ILE A 532 -8.88 -22.40 22.33
N ILE A 533 -8.64 -21.97 21.08
CA ILE A 533 -7.32 -22.10 20.44
C ILE A 533 -6.29 -21.17 21.09
N THR A 534 -6.69 -19.94 21.40
CA THR A 534 -5.78 -18.91 21.95
C THR A 534 -5.31 -19.30 23.35
N PHE A 535 -6.20 -19.73 24.24
CA PHE A 535 -5.85 -20.01 25.64
C PHE A 535 -5.54 -21.49 25.93
N TRP A 536 -5.36 -22.32 24.89
CA TRP A 536 -5.16 -23.77 24.99
C TRP A 536 -4.05 -24.19 25.99
N HIS A 537 -2.97 -23.42 26.08
CA HIS A 537 -1.81 -23.71 26.93
C HIS A 537 -1.89 -23.10 28.34
N VAL A 538 -2.80 -22.16 28.58
CA VAL A 538 -3.07 -21.57 29.90
C VAL A 538 -4.05 -22.45 30.69
N GLY A 539 -4.89 -23.21 29.99
CA GLY A 539 -5.92 -24.06 30.55
C GLY A 539 -7.26 -23.34 30.71
N PHE A 540 -8.35 -24.11 30.70
CA PHE A 540 -9.72 -23.59 30.56
C PHE A 540 -10.39 -23.17 31.89
N GLY A 541 -9.57 -22.77 32.87
CA GLY A 541 -10.01 -22.41 34.23
C GLY A 541 -10.49 -23.61 35.06
N LYS A 542 -11.01 -23.32 36.27
CA LYS A 542 -11.51 -24.34 37.20
C LYS A 542 -12.63 -25.15 36.55
N ASN A 543 -12.53 -26.47 36.64
CA ASN A 543 -13.45 -27.44 36.02
C ASN A 543 -13.62 -27.29 34.48
N ASN A 544 -12.66 -26.68 33.78
CA ASN A 544 -12.73 -26.38 32.35
C ASN A 544 -13.96 -25.52 31.95
N TRP A 545 -14.42 -24.63 32.83
CA TRP A 545 -15.60 -23.80 32.59
C TRP A 545 -15.55 -23.02 31.26
N VAL A 546 -14.38 -22.48 30.89
CA VAL A 546 -14.21 -21.73 29.63
C VAL A 546 -14.56 -22.61 28.43
N LEU A 547 -14.01 -23.84 28.38
CA LEU A 547 -14.26 -24.80 27.31
C LEU A 547 -15.74 -25.21 27.24
N TRP A 548 -16.40 -25.47 28.38
CA TRP A 548 -17.82 -25.83 28.39
C TRP A 548 -18.72 -24.68 27.91
N LYS A 549 -18.41 -23.45 28.32
CA LYS A 549 -19.07 -22.21 27.88
C LYS A 549 -18.88 -22.01 26.37
N ASP A 550 -17.66 -22.15 25.86
CA ASP A 550 -17.33 -22.00 24.44
C ASP A 550 -18.04 -23.05 23.58
N VAL A 551 -17.97 -24.32 23.98
CA VAL A 551 -18.67 -25.42 23.29
C VAL A 551 -20.18 -25.21 23.29
N ALA A 552 -20.78 -24.71 24.37
CA ALA A 552 -22.20 -24.41 24.41
C ALA A 552 -22.60 -23.30 23.42
N ILE A 553 -21.79 -22.23 23.29
CA ILE A 553 -22.02 -21.16 22.32
C ILE A 553 -21.84 -21.67 20.89
N ILE A 554 -20.80 -22.48 20.61
CA ILE A 554 -20.57 -23.10 19.30
C ILE A 554 -21.74 -23.99 18.90
N VAL A 555 -22.23 -24.86 19.80
CA VAL A 555 -23.38 -25.73 19.54
C VAL A 555 -24.64 -24.91 19.29
N PHE A 556 -24.87 -23.84 20.05
CA PHE A 556 -25.99 -22.91 19.83
C PHE A 556 -25.92 -22.24 18.44
N GLY A 557 -24.73 -21.76 18.03
CA GLY A 557 -24.48 -21.21 16.70
C GLY A 557 -24.70 -22.24 15.58
N LEU A 558 -24.17 -23.46 15.72
CA LEU A 558 -24.33 -24.55 14.74
C LEU A 558 -25.79 -25.02 14.60
N CYS A 559 -26.54 -25.09 15.70
CA CYS A 559 -27.98 -25.36 15.65
C CYS A 559 -28.72 -24.26 14.88
N GLY A 560 -28.41 -22.99 15.18
CA GLY A 560 -28.96 -21.84 14.46
C GLY A 560 -28.65 -21.85 12.96
N PHE A 561 -27.39 -22.16 12.61
CA PHE A 561 -26.94 -22.35 11.23
C PHE A 561 -27.74 -23.44 10.51
N GLY A 562 -27.78 -24.65 11.09
CA GLY A 562 -28.43 -25.80 10.47
C GLY A 562 -29.94 -25.62 10.31
N PHE A 563 -30.64 -25.27 11.39
CA PHE A 563 -32.10 -25.10 11.35
C PHE A 563 -32.53 -23.88 10.54
N GLY A 564 -31.80 -22.76 10.61
CA GLY A 564 -32.10 -21.56 9.84
C GLY A 564 -31.91 -21.76 8.34
N SER A 565 -30.81 -22.39 7.94
CA SER A 565 -30.55 -22.73 6.53
C SER A 565 -31.62 -23.67 5.97
N TYR A 566 -32.03 -24.69 6.74
CA TYR A 566 -33.06 -25.65 6.35
C TYR A 566 -34.44 -25.02 6.15
N GLU A 567 -34.89 -24.18 7.09
CA GLU A 567 -36.21 -23.52 7.01
C GLU A 567 -36.26 -22.47 5.87
N VAL A 568 -35.15 -21.79 5.56
CA VAL A 568 -35.08 -20.93 4.36
C VAL A 568 -35.10 -21.76 3.07
N ALA A 569 -34.31 -22.83 2.99
CA ALA A 569 -34.28 -23.69 1.81
C ALA A 569 -35.67 -24.27 1.48
N LEU A 570 -36.42 -24.71 2.51
CA LEU A 570 -37.81 -25.14 2.37
C LEU A 570 -38.72 -24.03 1.82
N ARG A 571 -38.57 -22.79 2.27
CA ARG A 571 -39.39 -21.65 1.82
C ARG A 571 -39.10 -21.25 0.38
N VAL A 572 -37.84 -21.28 -0.04
CA VAL A 572 -37.45 -21.06 -1.43
C VAL A 572 -38.03 -22.17 -2.32
N LEU A 573 -37.79 -23.44 -1.98
CA LEU A 573 -38.36 -24.59 -2.69
C LEU A 573 -39.89 -24.55 -2.78
N HIS A 574 -40.57 -24.21 -1.70
CA HIS A 574 -42.04 -24.16 -1.67
C HIS A 574 -42.59 -22.99 -2.51
N SER A 575 -41.86 -21.87 -2.59
CA SER A 575 -42.22 -20.77 -3.52
C SER A 575 -42.11 -21.19 -4.99
N SER A 576 -41.12 -22.02 -5.33
CA SER A 576 -40.94 -22.59 -6.67
C SER A 576 -41.88 -23.77 -6.97
N LEU A 577 -42.42 -24.46 -5.96
CA LEU A 577 -43.41 -25.52 -6.16
C LEU A 577 -44.82 -24.97 -6.35
N MET A 578 -45.17 -23.85 -5.70
CA MET A 578 -46.48 -23.21 -5.88
C MET A 578 -46.67 -22.48 -7.23
N SER A 579 -45.60 -22.30 -8.04
CA SER A 579 -45.74 -21.97 -9.46
C SER A 579 -46.03 -23.20 -10.34
N SER A 580 -45.71 -24.42 -9.87
CA SER A 580 -45.91 -25.68 -10.60
C SER A 580 -47.32 -26.29 -10.41
N ASP A 581 -47.92 -26.17 -9.23
CA ASP A 581 -49.21 -26.80 -8.90
C ASP A 581 -50.45 -26.21 -9.62
N ARG A 582 -50.29 -25.16 -10.45
CA ARG A 582 -51.36 -24.63 -11.31
C ARG A 582 -51.59 -25.44 -12.61
N MET A 583 -50.92 -26.58 -12.78
CA MET A 583 -50.95 -27.39 -14.02
C MET A 583 -51.69 -28.75 -13.89
N LYS A 584 -52.94 -28.76 -13.42
CA LYS A 584 -53.84 -29.93 -13.55
C LYS A 584 -55.25 -29.54 -13.99
N PRO A 585 -55.74 -30.00 -15.15
CA PRO A 585 -57.12 -29.79 -15.57
C PRO A 585 -58.06 -30.82 -14.93
N SER A 586 -59.11 -30.35 -14.26
CA SER A 586 -60.23 -31.18 -13.79
C SER A 586 -61.33 -31.24 -14.86
N THR A 587 -61.73 -32.44 -15.26
CA THR A 587 -62.86 -32.68 -16.19
C THR A 587 -64.21 -32.37 -15.53
N PRO A 588 -65.22 -31.90 -16.29
CA PRO A 588 -66.54 -31.59 -15.74
C PRO A 588 -67.42 -32.84 -15.65
N ASP A 589 -68.23 -32.93 -14.60
CA ASP A 589 -69.43 -33.78 -14.61
C ASP A 589 -70.59 -33.15 -13.84
N ARG A 590 -71.81 -33.60 -14.10
CA ARG A 590 -73.07 -32.91 -13.78
C ARG A 590 -73.69 -33.30 -12.43
N ASP A 591 -74.46 -32.35 -11.89
CA ASP A 591 -75.87 -32.48 -11.45
C ASP A 591 -76.25 -31.97 -10.04
N SER A 592 -77.45 -31.37 -10.00
CA SER A 592 -78.39 -31.17 -8.87
C SER A 592 -78.18 -30.08 -7.79
N ASN A 593 -78.93 -28.98 -7.95
CA ASN A 593 -79.85 -28.33 -7.00
C ASN A 593 -79.57 -28.37 -5.47
N SER A 594 -79.51 -27.19 -4.80
CA SER A 594 -80.71 -26.49 -4.29
C SER A 594 -80.42 -25.22 -3.44
N ASP A 595 -81.16 -24.15 -3.74
CA ASP A 595 -81.62 -23.03 -2.89
C ASP A 595 -80.68 -21.90 -2.32
N LEU A 596 -81.32 -20.72 -2.24
CA LEU A 596 -80.85 -19.33 -2.02
C LEU A 596 -80.90 -18.89 -0.52
N PRO A 597 -80.57 -17.64 -0.08
CA PRO A 597 -80.15 -16.42 -0.82
C PRO A 597 -78.95 -15.58 -0.27
N LEU A 598 -78.30 -14.86 -1.19
CA LEU A 598 -77.79 -13.46 -1.15
C LEU A 598 -77.34 -12.77 0.17
N SER A 599 -76.08 -12.28 0.19
CA SER A 599 -75.79 -10.83 0.34
C SER A 599 -74.37 -10.43 -0.15
N ASP A 600 -74.33 -9.61 -1.19
CA ASP A 600 -73.40 -8.51 -1.52
C ASP A 600 -71.86 -8.66 -1.57
N ASN A 601 -71.41 -8.69 -2.84
CA ASN A 601 -70.37 -7.85 -3.46
C ASN A 601 -68.88 -8.27 -3.45
N PRO A 602 -68.14 -7.95 -4.55
CA PRO A 602 -67.44 -9.02 -5.24
C PRO A 602 -65.91 -8.91 -5.24
N ILE A 603 -65.28 -10.08 -5.18
CA ILE A 603 -63.87 -10.28 -5.54
C ILE A 603 -63.82 -10.46 -7.06
N TYR A 604 -63.24 -9.50 -7.78
CA TYR A 604 -62.86 -9.71 -9.18
C TYR A 604 -61.55 -10.50 -9.25
N CYS A 605 -61.66 -11.79 -9.52
CA CYS A 605 -60.63 -12.51 -10.27
C CYS A 605 -61.00 -12.40 -11.76
N GLU A 606 -60.03 -12.05 -12.60
CA GLU A 606 -60.15 -12.19 -14.05
C GLU A 606 -58.96 -13.03 -14.55
N SER A 607 -59.23 -13.93 -15.50
CA SER A 607 -58.39 -15.07 -15.83
C SER A 607 -57.52 -14.83 -17.05
N ASP A 608 -56.20 -14.98 -16.91
CA ASP A 608 -55.27 -14.98 -18.04
C ASP A 608 -55.36 -16.28 -18.85
N THR A 609 -55.55 -16.14 -20.15
CA THR A 609 -55.41 -17.23 -21.14
C THR A 609 -53.96 -17.36 -21.59
N LEU A 610 -53.46 -18.59 -21.71
CA LEU A 610 -52.11 -18.92 -22.18
C LEU A 610 -51.76 -18.27 -23.53
N ASP A 611 -50.52 -17.83 -23.69
CA ASP A 611 -49.66 -18.34 -24.77
C ASP A 611 -48.19 -18.45 -24.32
N HIS A 612 -47.42 -19.31 -24.98
CA HIS A 612 -46.15 -19.87 -24.48
C HIS A 612 -44.91 -18.97 -24.64
N SER A 613 -44.06 -18.88 -23.60
CA SER A 613 -42.59 -18.85 -23.76
C SER A 613 -41.81 -19.10 -22.47
N ILE A 614 -40.85 -20.05 -22.54
CA ILE A 614 -39.67 -20.30 -21.67
C ILE A 614 -39.90 -20.32 -20.14
N THR A 615 -39.82 -21.50 -19.54
CA THR A 615 -40.10 -21.77 -18.13
C THR A 615 -38.91 -21.56 -17.18
N GLU A 616 -39.18 -21.04 -15.97
CA GLU A 616 -38.19 -20.81 -14.89
C GLU A 616 -37.42 -22.07 -14.46
N ALA A 617 -37.98 -23.27 -14.72
CA ALA A 617 -37.31 -24.53 -14.48
C ALA A 617 -36.04 -24.72 -15.33
N ASP A 618 -36.01 -24.22 -16.56
CA ASP A 618 -34.89 -24.43 -17.47
C ASP A 618 -33.64 -23.68 -17.02
N PHE A 619 -33.79 -22.52 -16.36
CA PHE A 619 -32.64 -21.79 -15.80
C PHE A 619 -32.04 -22.49 -14.58
N MET A 620 -32.87 -23.11 -13.71
CA MET A 620 -32.40 -23.82 -12.51
C MET A 620 -31.95 -25.27 -12.80
N VAL A 621 -32.56 -25.97 -13.76
CA VAL A 621 -32.12 -27.29 -14.24
C VAL A 621 -30.88 -27.18 -15.14
N VAL A 622 -30.58 -25.99 -15.68
CA VAL A 622 -29.26 -25.69 -16.24
C VAL A 622 -28.29 -25.26 -15.15
N PHE A 623 -28.61 -24.29 -14.28
CA PHE A 623 -27.62 -23.75 -13.33
C PHE A 623 -27.39 -24.52 -12.03
N LEU A 624 -28.30 -25.35 -11.52
CA LEU A 624 -27.99 -26.20 -10.35
C LEU A 624 -27.16 -27.42 -10.75
N PRO A 625 -27.47 -28.14 -11.85
CA PRO A 625 -26.54 -29.06 -12.47
C PRO A 625 -25.29 -28.37 -13.01
N ILE A 626 -25.30 -27.13 -13.54
CA ILE A 626 -24.02 -26.45 -13.86
C ILE A 626 -23.30 -26.01 -12.59
N LEU A 627 -23.93 -25.70 -11.46
CA LEU A 627 -23.19 -25.43 -10.22
C LEU A 627 -22.66 -26.72 -9.58
N VAL A 628 -23.37 -27.85 -9.71
CA VAL A 628 -22.95 -29.16 -9.18
C VAL A 628 -22.03 -29.91 -10.15
N ASP A 629 -22.15 -29.75 -11.46
CA ASP A 629 -21.22 -30.19 -12.51
C ASP A 629 -20.04 -29.21 -12.57
N THR A 630 -20.20 -27.91 -12.36
CA THR A 630 -19.03 -27.05 -12.05
C THR A 630 -18.39 -27.55 -10.76
N TRP A 631 -19.13 -27.86 -9.70
CA TRP A 631 -18.53 -28.42 -8.47
C TRP A 631 -17.85 -29.78 -8.69
N THR A 632 -18.41 -30.70 -9.50
CA THR A 632 -17.93 -32.11 -9.65
C THR A 632 -17.09 -32.36 -10.90
N LYS A 633 -17.38 -31.76 -12.05
CA LYS A 633 -16.47 -31.64 -13.20
C LYS A 633 -15.29 -30.72 -12.85
N TYR A 634 -15.45 -29.72 -11.97
CA TYR A 634 -14.30 -29.09 -11.30
C TYR A 634 -13.79 -29.88 -10.08
N GLN A 635 -14.35 -30.99 -9.59
CA GLN A 635 -13.51 -31.89 -8.77
C GLN A 635 -12.33 -32.46 -9.59
N GLY A 636 -12.41 -32.44 -10.93
CA GLY A 636 -11.26 -32.63 -11.84
C GLY A 636 -10.55 -31.33 -12.30
N HIS A 637 -11.24 -30.19 -12.37
CA HIS A 637 -10.71 -28.91 -12.92
C HIS A 637 -10.52 -27.74 -11.92
N LEU A 638 -10.87 -27.89 -10.64
CA LEU A 638 -10.31 -27.12 -9.51
C LEU A 638 -8.85 -27.53 -9.23
N VAL A 639 -8.24 -28.25 -10.17
CA VAL A 639 -6.79 -28.33 -10.38
C VAL A 639 -6.24 -26.99 -10.93
N TRP A 640 -7.06 -26.15 -11.57
CA TRP A 640 -6.63 -24.94 -12.27
C TRP A 640 -7.06 -23.60 -11.65
N PHE A 641 -7.81 -23.59 -10.54
CA PHE A 641 -7.98 -22.40 -9.67
C PHE A 641 -7.05 -22.42 -8.46
N THR A 642 -5.88 -23.01 -8.67
CA THR A 642 -4.73 -22.98 -7.78
C THR A 642 -3.48 -22.94 -8.65
N ASP A 643 -2.96 -21.76 -8.96
CA ASP A 643 -1.53 -21.64 -9.30
C ASP A 643 -0.67 -21.21 -8.09
N ASP A 644 -1.30 -21.14 -6.90
CA ASP A 644 -0.61 -21.43 -5.63
C ASP A 644 -0.28 -22.93 -5.48
N ARG A 645 -0.63 -23.80 -6.46
CA ARG A 645 -0.20 -25.20 -6.44
C ARG A 645 1.29 -25.35 -6.76
N LYS A 646 1.94 -24.34 -7.37
CA LYS A 646 3.41 -24.23 -7.40
C LYS A 646 4.06 -23.97 -6.04
N VAL A 647 3.29 -23.58 -5.01
CA VAL A 647 3.80 -23.35 -3.65
C VAL A 647 3.43 -24.47 -2.66
N ARG A 648 2.68 -25.50 -3.11
CA ARG A 648 2.39 -26.69 -2.27
C ARG A 648 3.49 -27.75 -2.29
N ASP A 649 4.33 -27.72 -3.31
CA ASP A 649 5.61 -28.43 -3.39
C ASP A 649 6.78 -27.41 -3.36
N ALA A 650 6.61 -26.26 -2.71
CA ALA A 650 7.74 -25.43 -2.34
C ALA A 650 8.50 -26.15 -1.22
N ASP A 651 9.61 -26.79 -1.56
CA ASP A 651 10.56 -27.32 -0.60
C ASP A 651 11.06 -26.17 0.28
N TYR A 652 10.40 -25.96 1.41
CA TYR A 652 10.83 -24.98 2.42
C TYR A 652 12.22 -25.40 2.91
N VAL A 653 13.15 -24.46 2.86
CA VAL A 653 14.51 -24.69 3.28
C VAL A 653 14.86 -23.77 4.44
N ILE A 654 15.63 -24.31 5.38
CA ILE A 654 16.13 -23.56 6.54
C ILE A 654 17.62 -23.37 6.36
N VAL A 655 18.07 -22.12 6.54
CA VAL A 655 19.49 -21.74 6.57
C VAL A 655 19.74 -21.03 7.89
N ASP A 656 20.78 -21.46 8.61
CA ASP A 656 21.21 -20.83 9.86
C ASP A 656 22.28 -19.77 9.54
N ILE A 657 22.04 -18.54 9.99
CA ILE A 657 22.98 -17.40 9.87
C ILE A 657 23.45 -16.95 11.27
N ALA A 658 24.41 -16.04 11.34
CA ALA A 658 24.98 -15.57 12.61
C ALA A 658 23.91 -14.99 13.57
N GLU A 659 22.90 -14.33 13.01
CA GLU A 659 21.81 -13.69 13.76
C GLU A 659 20.64 -14.64 14.09
N GLY A 660 20.57 -15.86 13.54
CA GLY A 660 19.52 -16.85 13.82
C GLY A 660 19.12 -17.72 12.61
N SER A 661 18.04 -18.49 12.72
CA SER A 661 17.57 -19.34 11.61
C SER A 661 16.63 -18.58 10.67
N LEU A 662 16.71 -18.85 9.37
CA LEU A 662 15.84 -18.31 8.31
C LEU A 662 15.11 -19.41 7.55
N ARG A 663 13.82 -19.22 7.23
CA ARG A 663 13.03 -20.09 6.35
C ARG A 663 12.80 -19.42 4.99
N GLY A 664 13.40 -19.98 3.94
CA GLY A 664 13.21 -19.59 2.54
C GLY A 664 12.38 -20.61 1.76
N VAL A 665 12.29 -20.41 0.45
CA VAL A 665 11.52 -21.26 -0.49
C VAL A 665 12.37 -21.69 -1.68
N GLN A 666 12.18 -22.92 -2.17
CA GLN A 666 12.61 -23.27 -3.52
C GLN A 666 11.65 -22.65 -4.56
N ALA A 667 12.23 -22.04 -5.58
CA ALA A 667 11.56 -21.39 -6.70
C ALA A 667 12.11 -21.90 -8.04
N THR A 668 11.62 -21.37 -9.15
CA THR A 668 12.03 -21.75 -10.51
C THR A 668 12.17 -20.51 -11.38
N THR A 669 13.32 -20.36 -12.05
CA THR A 669 13.60 -19.27 -13.01
C THR A 669 12.71 -19.39 -14.24
N GLN A 670 12.61 -18.32 -15.03
CA GLN A 670 11.91 -18.36 -16.32
C GLN A 670 12.35 -19.54 -17.21
N SER A 671 13.66 -19.86 -17.26
CA SER A 671 14.20 -20.94 -18.08
C SER A 671 13.93 -22.36 -17.55
N GLY A 672 13.32 -22.47 -16.37
CA GLY A 672 13.09 -23.75 -15.69
C GLY A 672 14.24 -24.20 -14.78
N GLY A 673 15.24 -23.36 -14.51
CA GLY A 673 16.25 -23.60 -13.48
C GLY A 673 15.64 -23.56 -12.07
N LYS A 674 16.04 -24.49 -11.19
CA LYS A 674 15.64 -24.44 -9.77
C LYS A 674 16.60 -23.54 -8.99
N TYR A 675 16.07 -22.78 -8.04
CA TYR A 675 16.86 -21.95 -7.12
C TYR A 675 16.18 -21.81 -5.76
N TYR A 676 16.88 -21.27 -4.77
CA TYR A 676 16.37 -20.96 -3.44
C TYR A 676 16.30 -19.44 -3.24
N SER A 677 15.19 -18.95 -2.69
CA SER A 677 14.93 -17.54 -2.43
C SER A 677 14.67 -17.31 -0.94
N PHE A 678 15.36 -16.31 -0.40
CA PHE A 678 15.19 -15.79 0.95
C PHE A 678 15.00 -14.28 0.85
N LYS A 679 13.86 -13.75 1.28
CA LYS A 679 13.49 -12.33 1.13
C LYS A 679 13.16 -11.68 2.47
N GLY A 680 13.37 -10.36 2.59
CA GLY A 680 13.02 -9.62 3.80
C GLY A 680 13.89 -9.91 5.03
N ILE A 681 15.16 -10.27 4.82
CA ILE A 681 16.13 -10.51 5.89
C ILE A 681 16.62 -9.16 6.43
N PRO A 682 16.49 -8.83 7.73
CA PRO A 682 17.03 -7.60 8.28
C PRO A 682 18.55 -7.70 8.36
N TYR A 683 19.26 -6.67 7.89
CA TYR A 683 20.72 -6.56 8.06
C TYR A 683 21.12 -5.52 9.12
N ALA A 684 20.20 -4.60 9.46
CA ALA A 684 20.37 -3.60 10.51
C ALA A 684 19.08 -3.41 11.33
N LYS A 685 19.20 -2.83 12.53
CA LYS A 685 18.06 -2.45 13.38
C LYS A 685 17.15 -1.44 12.66
N PRO A 686 15.82 -1.50 12.87
CA PRO A 686 14.90 -0.49 12.36
C PRO A 686 15.33 0.92 12.77
N PRO A 687 15.54 1.86 11.83
CA PRO A 687 16.07 3.21 12.09
C PRO A 687 15.01 4.17 12.67
N LEU A 688 14.27 3.71 13.68
CA LEU A 688 13.12 4.38 14.29
C LEU A 688 13.53 5.30 15.44
N GLY A 689 12.76 6.38 15.64
CA GLY A 689 12.91 7.30 16.76
C GLY A 689 14.33 7.87 16.86
N GLU A 690 15.04 7.57 17.95
CA GLU A 690 16.42 8.02 18.14
C GLU A 690 17.44 7.44 17.14
N LEU A 691 17.12 6.37 16.41
CA LEU A 691 17.96 5.87 15.32
C LEU A 691 17.72 6.59 13.99
N ARG A 692 16.68 7.44 13.90
CA ARG A 692 16.42 8.24 12.69
C ARG A 692 17.57 9.20 12.42
N PHE A 693 17.99 9.23 11.16
CA PHE A 693 19.17 9.93 10.61
C PHE A 693 20.55 9.46 11.13
N LYS A 694 20.63 8.57 12.13
CA LYS A 694 21.92 8.03 12.62
C LYS A 694 22.42 6.89 11.72
N PRO A 695 23.72 6.53 11.74
CA PRO A 695 24.23 5.32 11.12
C PRO A 695 23.45 4.06 11.54
N PRO A 696 23.36 3.03 10.68
CA PRO A 696 22.73 1.76 11.05
C PRO A 696 23.44 1.10 12.23
N GLN A 697 22.70 0.24 12.93
CA GLN A 697 23.24 -0.60 14.00
C GLN A 697 22.97 -2.07 13.68
N GLU A 698 23.89 -2.95 14.07
CA GLU A 698 23.76 -4.41 13.88
C GLU A 698 22.48 -4.95 14.55
N VAL A 699 21.87 -5.97 13.92
CA VAL A 699 20.67 -6.65 14.41
C VAL A 699 21.02 -7.53 15.62
N GLU A 700 20.18 -7.50 16.66
CA GLU A 700 20.30 -8.44 17.78
C GLU A 700 19.94 -9.87 17.33
N PRO A 701 20.71 -10.91 17.70
CA PRO A 701 20.38 -12.28 17.38
C PRO A 701 18.98 -12.70 17.89
N TRP A 702 18.21 -13.39 17.05
CA TRP A 702 16.86 -13.86 17.37
C TRP A 702 16.81 -15.35 17.66
N ASN A 703 15.86 -15.75 18.51
CA ASN A 703 15.63 -17.16 18.83
C ASN A 703 14.59 -17.78 17.88
N GLY A 704 14.92 -18.92 17.29
CA GLY A 704 14.04 -19.67 16.39
C GLY A 704 14.16 -19.25 14.93
N THR A 705 13.23 -19.73 14.10
CA THR A 705 13.25 -19.51 12.66
C THR A 705 12.38 -18.32 12.28
N ARG A 706 12.99 -17.33 11.62
CA ARG A 706 12.31 -16.18 11.01
C ARG A 706 11.92 -16.50 9.57
N ASP A 707 10.76 -16.01 9.14
CA ASP A 707 10.29 -16.21 7.77
C ASP A 707 10.96 -15.22 6.83
N ALA A 708 11.58 -15.77 5.79
CA ALA A 708 12.22 -15.04 4.70
C ALA A 708 11.58 -15.42 3.36
N ILE A 709 10.25 -15.46 3.31
CA ILE A 709 9.48 -15.94 2.14
C ILE A 709 8.84 -14.82 1.30
N SER A 710 8.97 -13.57 1.75
CA SER A 710 8.39 -12.38 1.15
C SER A 710 9.32 -11.19 1.31
N ALA A 711 9.33 -10.25 0.36
CA ALA A 711 10.14 -9.04 0.47
C ALA A 711 9.76 -8.22 1.72
N GLY A 712 10.75 -7.57 2.31
CA GLY A 712 10.53 -6.56 3.35
C GLY A 712 9.98 -5.26 2.76
N SER A 713 9.50 -4.38 3.63
CA SER A 713 9.04 -3.02 3.28
C SER A 713 10.13 -2.23 2.56
N SER A 714 9.76 -1.55 1.47
CA SER A 714 10.62 -0.56 0.81
C SER A 714 10.79 0.68 1.69
N CYS A 715 11.96 1.32 1.67
CA CYS A 715 12.19 2.54 2.44
C CYS A 715 11.27 3.69 2.03
N SER A 716 10.95 4.56 3.00
CA SER A 716 10.11 5.75 2.82
C SER A 716 10.55 6.60 1.62
N GLN A 717 9.61 6.86 0.74
CA GLN A 717 9.74 7.66 -0.47
C GLN A 717 8.37 8.29 -0.81
N THR A 718 8.29 9.17 -1.81
CA THR A 718 7.05 9.91 -2.11
C THR A 718 5.86 8.96 -2.33
N GLY A 719 4.89 9.01 -1.42
CA GLY A 719 3.63 8.26 -1.49
C GLY A 719 3.69 6.76 -1.16
N LYS A 720 4.83 6.21 -0.68
CA LYS A 720 4.95 4.78 -0.29
C LYS A 720 6.16 4.50 0.62
N GLY A 721 6.16 3.32 1.24
CA GLY A 721 7.30 2.80 2.01
C GLY A 721 7.30 3.19 3.49
N GLU A 722 8.17 2.54 4.26
CA GLU A 722 8.21 2.59 5.73
C GLU A 722 9.63 2.88 6.22
N GLU A 723 9.78 3.25 7.51
CA GLU A 723 11.10 3.49 8.11
C GLU A 723 11.82 2.19 8.50
N ASP A 724 11.07 1.21 9.00
CA ASP A 724 11.59 -0.16 9.12
C ASP A 724 11.68 -0.75 7.70
N CYS A 725 12.87 -0.64 7.11
CA CYS A 725 13.09 -0.98 5.71
C CYS A 725 14.47 -1.56 5.39
N LEU A 726 15.35 -1.71 6.39
CA LEU A 726 16.76 -2.15 6.24
C LEU A 726 16.85 -3.68 6.05
N PHE A 727 16.24 -4.11 4.95
CA PHE A 727 16.12 -5.49 4.52
C PHE A 727 16.93 -5.77 3.27
N LEU A 728 17.39 -7.02 3.15
CA LEU A 728 17.96 -7.59 1.94
C LEU A 728 17.28 -8.91 1.57
N ASN A 729 17.52 -9.33 0.33
CA ASN A 729 17.07 -10.59 -0.24
C ASN A 729 18.30 -11.35 -0.75
N VAL A 730 18.28 -12.68 -0.65
CA VAL A 730 19.30 -13.59 -1.18
C VAL A 730 18.61 -14.62 -2.08
N ASN A 731 19.03 -14.69 -3.33
CA ASN A 731 18.64 -15.74 -4.27
C ASN A 731 19.90 -16.54 -4.62
N THR A 732 19.83 -17.88 -4.57
CA THR A 732 20.98 -18.75 -4.82
C THR A 732 20.56 -19.99 -5.62
N PRO A 733 21.29 -20.42 -6.66
CA PRO A 733 20.96 -21.61 -7.44
C PRO A 733 21.10 -22.91 -6.63
N GLN A 734 21.95 -22.93 -5.59
CA GLN A 734 22.22 -24.11 -4.77
C GLN A 734 22.70 -23.73 -3.37
N LEU A 735 22.42 -24.59 -2.39
CA LEU A 735 22.90 -24.44 -1.00
C LEU A 735 24.09 -25.38 -0.74
N PRO A 736 24.88 -25.16 0.32
CA PRO A 736 26.01 -26.03 0.65
C PRO A 736 25.56 -27.48 0.89
N GLU A 737 26.08 -28.42 0.10
CA GLU A 737 25.87 -29.85 0.38
C GLU A 737 26.66 -30.30 1.61
N THR A 738 26.06 -31.19 2.41
CA THR A 738 26.68 -31.78 3.62
C THR A 738 27.51 -33.03 3.33
N THR A 739 27.69 -33.38 2.05
CA THR A 739 28.42 -34.57 1.58
C THR A 739 29.92 -34.29 1.37
N GLU A 740 30.74 -35.30 1.67
CA GLU A 740 32.18 -35.16 1.91
C GLU A 740 32.98 -34.50 0.77
N GLY A 741 33.61 -33.36 1.07
CA GLY A 741 34.93 -33.02 0.52
C GLY A 741 35.04 -31.90 -0.51
N ASN A 742 33.95 -31.33 -1.03
CA ASN A 742 34.05 -30.19 -1.95
C ASN A 742 32.82 -29.27 -1.92
N THR A 743 32.75 -28.36 -0.94
CA THR A 743 31.77 -27.27 -0.92
C THR A 743 32.02 -26.34 -2.11
N SER A 744 31.12 -26.38 -3.09
CA SER A 744 31.11 -25.46 -4.23
C SER A 744 30.68 -24.06 -3.78
N SER A 745 31.66 -23.22 -3.44
CA SER A 745 31.47 -21.80 -3.17
C SER A 745 31.25 -21.04 -4.48
N LEU A 746 30.17 -20.25 -4.55
CA LEU A 746 29.74 -19.51 -5.73
C LEU A 746 30.11 -18.02 -5.64
N PRO A 747 30.43 -17.35 -6.77
CA PRO A 747 30.54 -15.89 -6.78
C PRO A 747 29.24 -15.22 -6.33
N VAL A 748 29.37 -14.08 -5.66
CA VAL A 748 28.24 -13.32 -5.09
C VAL A 748 28.14 -11.99 -5.82
N MET A 749 26.96 -11.63 -6.31
CA MET A 749 26.65 -10.32 -6.87
C MET A 749 25.68 -9.57 -5.94
N VAL A 750 26.08 -8.40 -5.43
CA VAL A 750 25.27 -7.58 -4.53
C VAL A 750 24.71 -6.37 -5.28
N TRP A 751 23.40 -6.37 -5.51
CA TRP A 751 22.67 -5.30 -6.20
C TRP A 751 22.31 -4.14 -5.28
N ILE A 752 22.80 -2.95 -5.64
CA ILE A 752 22.42 -1.67 -5.06
C ILE A 752 21.51 -0.94 -6.06
N HIS A 753 20.25 -0.69 -5.70
CA HIS A 753 19.29 -0.12 -6.63
C HIS A 753 19.50 1.38 -6.89
N GLY A 754 19.18 1.81 -8.11
CA GLY A 754 19.08 3.22 -8.51
C GLY A 754 17.84 3.93 -7.97
N GLY A 755 17.53 5.09 -8.57
CA GLY A 755 16.36 5.92 -8.21
C GLY A 755 16.69 7.29 -7.59
N GLY A 756 17.81 7.92 -7.99
CA GLY A 756 18.15 9.29 -7.62
C GLY A 756 18.34 9.52 -6.11
N PHE A 757 18.65 8.47 -5.35
CA PHE A 757 18.68 8.44 -3.88
C PHE A 757 17.34 8.76 -3.19
N THR A 758 16.25 9.04 -3.91
CA THR A 758 14.93 9.39 -3.32
C THR A 758 13.83 8.34 -3.56
N GLY A 759 14.07 7.35 -4.42
CA GLY A 759 13.16 6.24 -4.68
C GLY A 759 13.88 4.92 -4.94
N GLY A 760 13.13 3.81 -4.96
CA GLY A 760 13.63 2.47 -5.30
C GLY A 760 13.34 1.41 -4.24
N SER A 761 13.77 0.17 -4.53
CA SER A 761 13.68 -1.00 -3.64
C SER A 761 14.51 -2.17 -4.16
N GLY A 762 15.01 -3.03 -3.27
CA GLY A 762 15.77 -4.23 -3.61
C GLY A 762 14.95 -5.46 -4.06
N ASP A 763 13.62 -5.39 -4.16
CA ASP A 763 12.82 -6.52 -4.67
C ASP A 763 12.88 -6.58 -6.20
N VAL A 764 13.82 -7.38 -6.73
CA VAL A 764 14.11 -7.54 -8.17
C VAL A 764 14.03 -9.00 -8.61
N GLY A 765 13.66 -9.24 -9.87
CA GLY A 765 13.59 -10.57 -10.48
C GLY A 765 14.97 -11.05 -10.94
N ALA A 766 15.67 -11.80 -10.08
CA ALA A 766 17.05 -12.23 -10.29
C ALA A 766 17.21 -13.40 -11.30
N ASP A 767 16.13 -13.85 -11.95
CA ASP A 767 16.06 -15.08 -12.76
C ASP A 767 17.23 -15.28 -13.72
N TYR A 768 17.55 -14.28 -14.55
CA TYR A 768 18.61 -14.37 -15.55
C TYR A 768 20.00 -14.56 -14.89
N LEU A 769 20.33 -13.74 -13.89
CA LEU A 769 21.58 -13.86 -13.14
C LEU A 769 21.70 -15.19 -12.37
N ILE A 770 20.59 -15.75 -11.89
CA ILE A 770 20.58 -17.05 -11.19
C ILE A 770 20.87 -18.21 -12.16
N ASP A 771 20.37 -18.14 -13.40
CA ASP A 771 20.66 -19.13 -14.43
C ASP A 771 22.15 -19.13 -14.85
N GLU A 772 22.88 -18.04 -14.59
CA GLU A 772 24.32 -17.92 -14.81
C GLU A 772 25.18 -18.62 -13.74
N GLY A 773 24.57 -18.98 -12.60
CA GLY A 773 25.23 -19.74 -11.53
C GLY A 773 25.87 -18.89 -10.42
N VAL A 774 25.40 -17.66 -10.20
CA VAL A 774 25.86 -16.79 -9.10
C VAL A 774 24.83 -16.67 -7.97
N VAL A 775 25.26 -16.28 -6.77
CA VAL A 775 24.36 -15.87 -5.69
C VAL A 775 24.03 -14.39 -5.87
N VAL A 776 22.75 -14.04 -5.95
CA VAL A 776 22.31 -12.64 -6.09
C VAL A 776 21.75 -12.15 -4.77
N VAL A 777 22.41 -11.16 -4.18
CA VAL A 777 21.92 -10.41 -3.03
C VAL A 777 21.35 -9.08 -3.53
N SER A 778 20.22 -8.62 -3.01
CA SER A 778 19.68 -7.30 -3.33
C SER A 778 19.19 -6.58 -2.08
N ILE A 779 19.53 -5.30 -1.95
CA ILE A 779 19.40 -4.55 -0.69
C ILE A 779 18.44 -3.36 -0.84
N ASN A 780 17.69 -3.04 0.22
CA ASN A 780 17.13 -1.70 0.44
C ASN A 780 18.16 -0.85 1.19
N TYR A 781 18.09 0.47 1.09
CA TYR A 781 18.83 1.43 1.92
C TYR A 781 18.00 2.72 2.10
N ARG A 782 18.25 3.53 3.15
CA ARG A 782 17.44 4.75 3.40
C ARG A 782 17.60 5.79 2.29
N LEU A 783 16.50 6.47 1.98
CA LEU A 783 16.34 7.37 0.84
C LEU A 783 16.00 8.80 1.27
N GLY A 784 16.28 9.77 0.39
CA GLY A 784 15.97 11.18 0.54
C GLY A 784 16.43 11.73 1.89
N VAL A 785 15.59 12.53 2.53
CA VAL A 785 15.87 13.10 3.86
C VAL A 785 16.15 12.04 4.94
N MET A 786 15.60 10.82 4.83
CA MET A 786 15.85 9.77 5.82
C MET A 786 17.25 9.16 5.72
N GLY A 787 17.83 9.14 4.51
CA GLY A 787 19.18 8.59 4.26
C GLY A 787 20.29 9.64 4.15
N PHE A 788 19.96 10.88 3.79
CA PHE A 788 20.93 11.89 3.34
C PHE A 788 20.73 13.28 3.99
N LEU A 789 20.04 13.36 5.13
CA LEU A 789 20.10 14.55 5.98
C LEU A 789 21.52 14.68 6.58
N ALA A 790 22.10 15.88 6.51
CA ALA A 790 23.35 16.23 7.18
C ALA A 790 23.17 17.53 7.97
N VAL A 791 23.61 17.55 9.23
CA VAL A 791 23.54 18.71 10.14
C VAL A 791 24.80 18.77 10.99
N GLU A 792 25.51 19.89 10.91
CA GLU A 792 26.83 20.07 11.54
C GLU A 792 26.82 19.73 13.04
N GLY A 793 27.74 18.84 13.44
CA GLY A 793 27.92 18.39 14.81
C GLY A 793 26.79 17.54 15.40
N GLN A 794 25.78 17.13 14.61
CA GLN A 794 24.60 16.38 15.09
C GLN A 794 24.19 15.19 14.21
N VAL A 795 24.38 15.29 12.89
CA VAL A 795 24.10 14.23 11.91
C VAL A 795 25.17 14.33 10.82
N ALA A 796 26.05 13.33 10.72
CA ALA A 796 27.20 13.39 9.81
C ALA A 796 26.78 13.54 8.33
N GLY A 797 25.71 12.86 7.94
CA GLY A 797 25.31 12.65 6.55
C GLY A 797 25.46 11.18 6.14
N ASN A 798 25.09 10.88 4.88
CA ASN A 798 25.35 9.58 4.23
C ASN A 798 24.82 8.34 4.97
N ALA A 799 23.80 8.45 5.82
CA ALA A 799 23.22 7.32 6.53
C ALA A 799 22.77 6.19 5.57
N GLY A 800 22.24 6.54 4.39
CA GLY A 800 21.90 5.58 3.33
C GLY A 800 23.10 4.84 2.71
N LEU A 801 24.27 5.46 2.62
CA LEU A 801 25.51 4.78 2.19
C LEU A 801 26.07 3.90 3.33
N LYS A 802 25.93 4.34 4.58
CA LYS A 802 26.30 3.55 5.76
C LYS A 802 25.40 2.31 5.91
N ASP A 803 24.12 2.40 5.55
CA ASP A 803 23.20 1.26 5.43
C ASP A 803 23.74 0.20 4.45
N GLN A 804 24.20 0.64 3.27
CA GLN A 804 24.79 -0.25 2.28
C GLN A 804 26.09 -0.92 2.80
N VAL A 805 26.93 -0.20 3.57
CA VAL A 805 28.10 -0.80 4.25
C VAL A 805 27.68 -1.91 5.22
N GLU A 806 26.64 -1.70 6.03
CA GLU A 806 26.19 -2.73 6.98
C GLU A 806 25.57 -3.94 6.25
N ALA A 807 24.87 -3.72 5.14
CA ALA A 807 24.43 -4.82 4.28
C ALA A 807 25.61 -5.62 3.69
N LEU A 808 26.70 -4.94 3.25
CA LEU A 808 27.92 -5.62 2.78
C LEU A 808 28.64 -6.39 3.88
N ARG A 809 28.67 -5.87 5.12
CA ARG A 809 29.17 -6.61 6.28
C ARG A 809 28.31 -7.83 6.58
N TRP A 810 26.99 -7.70 6.52
CA TRP A 810 26.08 -8.85 6.66
C TRP A 810 26.36 -9.91 5.60
N VAL A 811 26.56 -9.52 4.33
CA VAL A 811 26.95 -10.45 3.25
C VAL A 811 28.26 -11.16 3.58
N HIS A 812 29.30 -10.42 3.98
CA HIS A 812 30.59 -11.01 4.36
C HIS A 812 30.47 -11.96 5.58
N ARG A 813 29.60 -11.66 6.55
CA ARG A 813 29.34 -12.53 7.71
C ARG A 813 28.58 -13.82 7.35
N ASN A 814 27.60 -13.73 6.44
CA ASN A 814 26.54 -14.75 6.33
C ASN A 814 26.45 -15.49 4.98
N ILE A 815 26.99 -14.95 3.88
CA ILE A 815 26.68 -15.48 2.53
C ILE A 815 27.16 -16.91 2.27
N ALA A 816 28.18 -17.37 3.01
CA ALA A 816 28.66 -18.75 3.01
C ALA A 816 27.55 -19.78 3.29
N GLN A 817 26.58 -19.43 4.13
CA GLN A 817 25.46 -20.32 4.51
C GLN A 817 24.45 -20.49 3.36
N PHE A 818 24.51 -19.60 2.36
CA PHE A 818 23.69 -19.65 1.13
C PHE A 818 24.47 -20.22 -0.07
N GLY A 819 25.68 -20.75 0.14
CA GLY A 819 26.55 -21.28 -0.91
C GLY A 819 27.44 -20.24 -1.59
N GLY A 820 27.37 -18.97 -1.19
CA GLY A 820 28.21 -17.90 -1.73
C GLY A 820 29.63 -17.90 -1.13
N ASP A 821 30.59 -17.33 -1.83
CA ASP A 821 31.93 -17.07 -1.34
C ASP A 821 32.06 -15.62 -0.84
N PRO A 822 32.27 -15.36 0.46
CA PRO A 822 32.46 -14.00 0.98
C PRO A 822 33.73 -13.33 0.43
N VAL A 823 34.67 -14.09 -0.16
CA VAL A 823 35.90 -13.62 -0.79
C VAL A 823 35.78 -13.47 -2.32
N GLN A 824 34.59 -13.70 -2.90
CA GLN A 824 34.27 -13.46 -4.32
C GLN A 824 32.96 -12.67 -4.45
N VAL A 825 32.87 -11.58 -3.68
CA VAL A 825 31.78 -10.60 -3.74
C VAL A 825 32.08 -9.51 -4.78
N THR A 826 31.19 -9.36 -5.76
CA THR A 826 31.08 -8.25 -6.71
C THR A 826 29.91 -7.35 -6.31
N ILE A 827 30.13 -6.04 -6.17
CA ILE A 827 29.04 -5.07 -5.98
C ILE A 827 28.62 -4.48 -7.34
N PHE A 828 27.32 -4.31 -7.58
CA PHE A 828 26.82 -3.72 -8.83
C PHE A 828 25.56 -2.87 -8.61
N GLY A 829 25.37 -1.87 -9.45
CA GLY A 829 24.25 -0.94 -9.34
C GLY A 829 24.08 -0.05 -10.57
N GLU A 830 22.86 0.45 -10.76
CA GLU A 830 22.52 1.37 -11.85
C GLU A 830 22.12 2.76 -11.31
N SER A 831 22.39 3.82 -12.08
CA SER A 831 22.04 5.20 -11.71
C SER A 831 22.65 5.56 -10.35
N ALA A 832 21.85 6.04 -9.40
CA ALA A 832 22.25 6.25 -8.00
C ALA A 832 22.87 5.01 -7.31
N GLY A 833 22.53 3.80 -7.76
CA GLY A 833 23.18 2.55 -7.35
C GLY A 833 24.58 2.39 -7.95
N GLY A 834 24.79 2.80 -9.20
CA GLY A 834 26.11 2.85 -9.85
C GLY A 834 27.02 3.89 -9.19
N ALA A 835 26.48 5.07 -8.88
CA ALA A 835 27.17 6.07 -8.07
C ALA A 835 27.47 5.53 -6.65
N SER A 836 26.54 4.79 -6.02
CA SER A 836 26.77 4.12 -4.73
C SER A 836 27.92 3.10 -4.79
N VAL A 837 28.02 2.30 -5.86
CA VAL A 837 29.13 1.37 -6.09
C VAL A 837 30.47 2.12 -6.21
N HIS A 838 30.50 3.23 -6.94
CA HIS A 838 31.70 4.08 -7.00
C HIS A 838 32.02 4.69 -5.61
N TYR A 839 31.02 5.16 -4.86
CA TYR A 839 31.20 5.61 -3.48
C TYR A 839 31.80 4.53 -2.55
N HIS A 840 31.46 3.26 -2.72
CA HIS A 840 32.09 2.16 -1.98
C HIS A 840 33.55 1.92 -2.39
N LEU A 841 33.94 2.17 -3.64
CA LEU A 841 35.36 2.18 -4.03
C LEU A 841 36.12 3.33 -3.35
N LEU A 842 35.51 4.52 -3.23
CA LEU A 842 36.12 5.69 -2.58
C LEU A 842 36.18 5.57 -1.03
N SER A 843 35.25 4.84 -0.42
CA SER A 843 35.11 4.81 1.04
C SER A 843 36.04 3.81 1.74
N PRO A 844 36.82 4.24 2.76
CA PRO A 844 37.62 3.33 3.57
C PRO A 844 36.75 2.39 4.43
N LEU A 845 35.48 2.72 4.71
CA LEU A 845 34.58 1.85 5.48
C LEU A 845 34.17 0.58 4.73
N SER A 846 34.40 0.54 3.42
CA SER A 846 34.06 -0.59 2.54
C SER A 846 35.26 -1.47 2.19
N THR A 847 36.46 -1.11 2.69
CA THR A 847 37.72 -1.82 2.42
C THR A 847 37.61 -3.30 2.76
N GLY A 848 37.84 -4.18 1.78
CA GLY A 848 37.84 -5.63 1.98
C GLY A 848 36.46 -6.29 2.11
N LEU A 849 35.36 -5.55 1.91
CA LEU A 849 34.00 -6.14 1.88
C LEU A 849 33.61 -6.70 0.50
N PHE A 850 34.35 -6.33 -0.55
CA PHE A 850 34.13 -6.75 -1.93
C PHE A 850 35.44 -6.75 -2.73
N HIS A 851 35.41 -7.36 -3.92
CA HIS A 851 36.59 -7.76 -4.69
C HIS A 851 36.55 -7.23 -6.13
N ALA A 852 35.36 -6.93 -6.65
CA ALA A 852 35.12 -6.27 -7.92
C ALA A 852 33.88 -5.37 -7.83
N ALA A 853 33.79 -4.40 -8.73
CA ALA A 853 32.70 -3.42 -8.78
C ALA A 853 32.20 -3.18 -10.21
N ILE A 854 30.89 -2.94 -10.37
CA ILE A 854 30.25 -2.64 -11.65
C ILE A 854 29.29 -1.45 -11.47
N SER A 855 29.59 -0.31 -12.10
CA SER A 855 28.72 0.87 -12.10
C SER A 855 28.07 1.06 -13.46
N GLN A 856 26.74 1.02 -13.49
CA GLN A 856 25.94 1.19 -14.70
C GLN A 856 25.34 2.60 -14.70
N SER A 857 25.66 3.43 -15.69
CA SER A 857 25.09 4.77 -15.88
C SER A 857 25.12 5.66 -14.62
N GLY A 858 26.22 5.62 -13.84
CA GLY A 858 26.30 6.42 -12.63
C GLY A 858 27.68 6.44 -11.96
N SER A 859 28.14 7.64 -11.58
CA SER A 859 29.39 7.90 -10.88
C SER A 859 29.22 8.91 -9.75
N ALA A 860 30.07 8.83 -8.71
CA ALA A 860 30.24 9.88 -7.71
C ALA A 860 30.78 11.23 -8.27
N LEU A 861 31.22 11.28 -9.53
CA LEU A 861 31.55 12.52 -10.25
C LEU A 861 30.36 13.15 -10.98
N ASP A 862 29.22 12.46 -11.09
CA ASP A 862 28.05 13.00 -11.79
C ASP A 862 27.43 14.16 -10.99
N PRO A 863 26.97 15.24 -11.64
CA PRO A 863 26.53 16.46 -10.96
C PRO A 863 25.23 16.28 -10.12
N TRP A 864 24.50 15.18 -10.32
CA TRP A 864 23.34 14.80 -9.51
C TRP A 864 23.69 13.86 -8.34
N ALA A 865 24.92 13.32 -8.30
CA ALA A 865 25.33 12.28 -7.36
C ALA A 865 26.09 12.80 -6.12
N TYR A 866 26.57 14.04 -6.15
CA TYR A 866 27.30 14.69 -5.06
C TYR A 866 26.76 16.11 -4.80
N ILE A 867 26.70 16.52 -3.53
CA ILE A 867 26.54 17.93 -3.14
C ILE A 867 27.53 18.30 -2.04
N ASP A 868 28.09 19.52 -2.10
CA ASP A 868 28.80 20.07 -0.95
C ASP A 868 27.81 20.21 0.24
N PRO A 869 28.20 19.81 1.47
CA PRO A 869 27.30 19.83 2.61
C PRO A 869 26.91 21.27 2.95
N THR A 870 25.60 21.52 2.98
CA THR A 870 25.05 22.84 3.30
C THR A 870 23.96 22.72 4.37
N PRO A 871 24.00 23.52 5.45
CA PRO A 871 22.93 23.50 6.44
C PRO A 871 21.60 24.03 5.88
N ILE A 872 21.64 24.77 4.76
CA ILE A 872 20.47 25.48 4.21
C ILE A 872 19.30 24.55 3.85
N ARG A 873 19.55 23.32 3.37
CA ARG A 873 18.47 22.39 3.02
C ARG A 873 17.79 21.83 4.27
N ALA A 874 18.56 21.50 5.31
CA ALA A 874 18.04 21.11 6.63
C ALA A 874 17.32 22.28 7.34
N GLN A 875 17.88 23.49 7.30
CA GLN A 875 17.28 24.70 7.88
C GLN A 875 16.00 25.14 7.17
N ARG A 876 15.91 24.99 5.83
CA ARG A 876 14.66 25.23 5.08
C ARG A 876 13.58 24.22 5.48
N LEU A 877 13.92 22.94 5.60
CA LEU A 877 13.00 21.91 6.07
C LEU A 877 12.52 22.21 7.50
N GLY A 878 13.45 22.54 8.42
CA GLY A 878 13.14 22.96 9.78
C GLY A 878 12.20 24.18 9.82
N SER A 879 12.48 25.20 9.01
CA SER A 879 11.63 26.39 8.87
C SER A 879 10.21 26.05 8.42
N MET A 880 10.05 25.11 7.49
CA MET A 880 8.73 24.66 6.99
C MET A 880 7.94 23.90 8.07
N LEU A 881 8.64 23.22 8.98
CA LEU A 881 8.06 22.44 10.09
C LEU A 881 8.00 23.21 11.42
N GLY A 882 8.39 24.50 11.44
CA GLY A 882 8.37 25.34 12.64
C GLY A 882 9.47 25.04 13.67
N CYS A 883 10.53 24.34 13.27
CA CYS A 883 11.67 24.01 14.12
C CYS A 883 12.54 25.24 14.45
N ASN A 884 13.24 25.19 15.58
CA ASN A 884 14.29 26.17 15.90
C ASN A 884 15.54 25.90 15.03
N ILE A 885 15.77 26.74 14.02
CA ILE A 885 16.89 26.61 13.07
C ILE A 885 18.22 27.18 13.59
N ASP A 886 18.20 27.96 14.68
CA ASP A 886 19.38 28.62 15.25
C ASP A 886 20.21 27.68 16.16
N ASN A 887 19.71 26.47 16.41
CA ASN A 887 20.38 25.45 17.22
C ASN A 887 20.26 24.09 16.53
N ASN A 888 21.38 23.54 16.06
CA ASN A 888 21.43 22.28 15.32
C ASN A 888 20.87 21.08 16.10
N GLN A 889 21.04 21.02 17.42
CA GLN A 889 20.47 19.96 18.25
C GLN A 889 18.94 20.06 18.28
N ALA A 890 18.41 21.25 18.57
CA ALA A 890 16.96 21.49 18.59
C ALA A 890 16.32 21.29 17.20
N LEU A 891 17.04 21.61 16.13
CA LEU A 891 16.64 21.33 14.75
C LEU A 891 16.52 19.82 14.52
N VAL A 892 17.53 19.02 14.89
CA VAL A 892 17.51 17.56 14.70
C VAL A 892 16.48 16.88 15.59
N GLU A 893 16.32 17.29 16.84
CA GLU A 893 15.26 16.81 17.75
C GLU A 893 13.87 17.07 17.15
N CYS A 894 13.63 18.28 16.62
CA CYS A 894 12.39 18.62 15.93
C CYS A 894 12.17 17.77 14.66
N LEU A 895 13.18 17.61 13.81
CA LEU A 895 13.11 16.74 12.62
C LEU A 895 12.93 15.25 12.96
N ARG A 896 13.41 14.77 14.12
CA ARG A 896 13.10 13.43 14.63
C ARG A 896 11.67 13.31 15.16
N SER A 897 11.08 14.38 15.67
CA SER A 897 9.68 14.39 16.12
C SER A 897 8.65 14.46 14.98
N ALA A 898 9.03 15.00 13.82
CA ALA A 898 8.16 15.10 12.65
C ALA A 898 7.73 13.71 12.13
N THR A 899 6.56 13.63 11.50
CA THR A 899 6.12 12.39 10.86
C THR A 899 6.89 12.13 9.56
N VAL A 900 6.95 10.86 9.16
CA VAL A 900 7.51 10.44 7.86
C VAL A 900 6.85 11.21 6.71
N GLN A 901 5.53 11.37 6.76
CA GLN A 901 4.75 12.02 5.72
C GLN A 901 5.12 13.51 5.59
N GLU A 902 5.23 14.25 6.69
CA GLU A 902 5.64 15.66 6.67
C GLU A 902 7.05 15.86 6.10
N LEU A 903 7.98 14.95 6.43
CA LEU A 903 9.34 14.94 5.89
C LEU A 903 9.34 14.63 4.39
N MET A 904 8.57 13.63 3.95
CA MET A 904 8.46 13.25 2.53
C MET A 904 7.78 14.33 1.68
N ASP A 905 6.72 14.96 2.16
CA ASP A 905 5.96 16.01 1.44
C ASP A 905 6.75 17.31 1.30
N ASN A 906 7.66 17.61 2.25
CA ASN A 906 8.45 18.84 2.22
C ASN A 906 9.86 18.69 1.66
N GLN A 907 10.39 17.48 1.46
CA GLN A 907 11.78 17.30 1.01
C GLN A 907 12.10 18.04 -0.31
N TYR A 908 11.18 18.04 -1.29
CA TYR A 908 11.37 18.75 -2.56
C TYR A 908 11.07 20.26 -2.47
N ASN A 909 10.51 20.74 -1.35
CA ASN A 909 10.25 22.16 -1.14
C ASN A 909 11.51 22.92 -0.69
N VAL A 910 12.52 22.23 -0.16
CA VAL A 910 13.81 22.85 0.26
C VAL A 910 14.64 23.37 -0.92
N MET A 911 14.40 22.87 -2.13
CA MET A 911 15.08 23.26 -3.36
C MET A 911 14.59 24.63 -3.86
N THR A 912 15.53 25.48 -4.30
CA THR A 912 15.25 26.77 -4.95
C THR A 912 14.59 26.59 -6.32
N ALA A 913 14.14 27.70 -6.92
CA ALA A 913 13.67 27.70 -8.30
C ALA A 913 14.78 27.34 -9.30
N GLU A 914 16.04 27.70 -9.02
CA GLU A 914 17.18 27.33 -9.85
C GLU A 914 17.53 25.85 -9.72
N ASP A 915 17.51 25.31 -8.49
CA ASP A 915 17.67 23.87 -8.24
C ASP A 915 16.62 23.08 -9.06
N LYS A 916 15.35 23.52 -9.03
CA LYS A 916 14.23 22.88 -9.75
C LYS A 916 14.24 23.07 -11.26
N ALA A 917 15.08 23.97 -11.80
CA ALA A 917 15.18 24.23 -13.23
C ALA A 917 16.18 23.29 -13.94
N ARG A 918 17.03 22.58 -13.17
CA ARG A 918 18.00 21.60 -13.68
C ARG A 918 17.42 20.18 -13.65
N PRO A 919 17.52 19.38 -14.72
CA PRO A 919 17.12 17.98 -14.71
C PRO A 919 17.92 17.14 -13.70
N LEU A 920 17.31 16.02 -13.26
CA LEU A 920 17.88 15.07 -12.29
C LEU A 920 18.42 15.69 -10.99
N HIS A 921 17.97 16.88 -10.57
CA HIS A 921 18.43 17.47 -9.33
C HIS A 921 17.55 17.08 -8.13
N TYR A 922 18.18 16.55 -7.08
CA TYR A 922 17.51 15.93 -5.94
C TYR A 922 17.80 16.68 -4.61
N PRO A 923 16.88 16.66 -3.63
CA PRO A 923 16.96 17.50 -2.43
C PRO A 923 17.96 17.01 -1.37
N PHE A 924 18.08 15.70 -1.17
CA PHE A 924 19.00 15.09 -0.19
C PHE A 924 19.67 13.90 -0.88
N ILE A 925 20.98 14.01 -1.08
CA ILE A 925 21.87 13.11 -1.83
C ILE A 925 23.21 13.02 -1.09
N PRO A 926 24.13 12.11 -1.47
CA PRO A 926 25.45 12.03 -0.86
C PRO A 926 26.18 13.37 -0.79
N SER A 927 26.82 13.63 0.35
CA SER A 927 27.64 14.83 0.58
C SER A 927 28.92 14.49 1.31
N LEU A 928 29.88 15.43 1.36
CA LEU A 928 30.95 15.36 2.36
C LEU A 928 30.31 15.36 3.76
N GLU A 929 30.88 14.60 4.69
CA GLU A 929 30.30 14.43 6.03
C GLU A 929 30.79 15.46 7.05
N TYR A 930 29.89 15.86 7.94
CA TYR A 930 30.27 16.56 9.16
C TYR A 930 30.87 15.58 10.18
N ALA A 931 31.93 16.00 10.88
CA ALA A 931 32.45 15.23 12.00
C ALA A 931 31.41 15.20 13.15
N VAL A 932 31.06 13.99 13.59
CA VAL A 932 30.20 13.72 14.75
C VAL A 932 30.93 12.76 15.67
N GLU A 933 30.93 13.03 16.98
CA GLU A 933 31.69 12.25 17.96
C GLU A 933 31.20 10.79 17.99
N GLY A 934 32.14 9.85 17.85
CA GLY A 934 31.85 8.41 17.82
C GLY A 934 31.31 7.87 16.51
N GLU A 935 31.03 8.71 15.50
CA GLU A 935 30.60 8.23 14.17
C GLU A 935 31.77 8.04 13.21
N ALA A 936 31.76 6.93 12.47
CA ALA A 936 32.71 6.69 11.39
C ALA A 936 32.31 7.48 10.12
N ILE A 937 33.29 8.15 9.52
CA ILE A 937 33.14 8.92 8.28
C ILE A 937 33.16 7.97 7.08
N PHE A 938 32.11 7.98 6.25
CA PHE A 938 32.07 7.17 5.03
C PHE A 938 32.80 7.88 3.87
N LEU A 939 32.55 9.17 3.63
CA LEU A 939 33.20 9.97 2.59
C LEU A 939 34.12 11.03 3.22
N GLN A 940 35.43 10.91 3.02
CA GLN A 940 36.46 11.71 3.71
C GLN A 940 36.80 13.05 3.03
N ASP A 941 36.69 13.13 1.71
CA ASP A 941 36.91 14.33 0.89
C ASP A 941 35.98 14.24 -0.34
N ARG A 942 35.97 15.26 -1.20
CA ARG A 942 35.24 15.23 -2.48
C ARG A 942 35.72 14.05 -3.34
N PRO A 943 34.82 13.36 -4.06
CA PRO A 943 35.18 12.25 -4.96
C PRO A 943 36.32 12.57 -5.93
N ILE A 944 36.33 13.78 -6.50
CA ILE A 944 37.39 14.22 -7.41
C ILE A 944 38.77 14.27 -6.74
N THR A 945 38.87 14.76 -5.49
CA THR A 945 40.12 14.81 -4.72
C THR A 945 40.61 13.39 -4.43
N LEU A 946 39.73 12.52 -3.94
CA LEU A 946 40.05 11.13 -3.60
C LEU A 946 40.56 10.35 -4.82
N LEU A 947 39.97 10.58 -6.00
CA LEU A 947 40.45 10.00 -7.26
C LEU A 947 41.82 10.58 -7.66
N GLN A 948 41.98 11.90 -7.65
CA GLN A 948 43.23 12.57 -8.06
C GLN A 948 44.42 12.20 -7.18
N ASP A 949 44.23 12.09 -5.86
CA ASP A 949 45.26 11.66 -4.90
C ASP A 949 45.44 10.13 -4.85
N GLY A 950 44.62 9.38 -5.59
CA GLY A 950 44.65 7.92 -5.62
C GLY A 950 44.16 7.25 -4.33
N LEU A 951 43.44 7.96 -3.47
CA LEU A 951 42.91 7.51 -2.18
C LEU A 951 41.58 6.75 -2.34
N PHE A 952 41.64 5.59 -2.99
CA PHE A 952 40.49 4.70 -3.19
C PHE A 952 40.89 3.22 -3.22
N ASN A 953 39.92 2.33 -2.99
CA ASN A 953 40.09 0.88 -3.05
C ASN A 953 40.49 0.44 -4.46
N LYS A 954 41.76 0.01 -4.63
CA LYS A 954 42.32 -0.44 -5.91
C LYS A 954 41.83 -1.84 -6.26
N LEU A 955 40.64 -1.92 -6.85
CA LEU A 955 40.00 -3.16 -7.27
C LEU A 955 39.67 -3.15 -8.78
N PRO A 956 39.51 -4.35 -9.37
CA PRO A 956 38.73 -4.56 -10.58
C PRO A 956 37.44 -3.73 -10.68
N TYR A 957 37.25 -3.04 -11.80
CA TYR A 957 36.08 -2.16 -12.00
C TYR A 957 35.58 -2.18 -13.44
N ILE A 958 34.25 -2.24 -13.60
CA ILE A 958 33.56 -1.94 -14.86
C ILE A 958 32.75 -0.67 -14.66
N SER A 959 32.80 0.23 -15.62
CA SER A 959 31.81 1.29 -15.79
C SER A 959 31.16 1.17 -17.16
N GLY A 960 30.02 1.82 -17.37
CA GLY A 960 29.45 1.97 -18.71
C GLY A 960 28.15 2.76 -18.73
N VAL A 961 27.66 3.02 -19.93
CA VAL A 961 26.52 3.92 -20.19
C VAL A 961 25.64 3.42 -21.33
N ASN A 962 24.42 3.94 -21.40
CA ASN A 962 23.45 3.70 -22.48
C ASN A 962 23.56 4.83 -23.53
N SER A 963 23.50 4.48 -24.82
CA SER A 963 23.86 5.43 -25.90
C SER A 963 22.95 6.65 -26.08
N LYS A 964 21.87 6.79 -25.30
CA LYS A 964 21.00 7.99 -25.23
C LYS A 964 20.51 8.25 -23.79
N GLU A 965 21.43 8.26 -22.82
CA GLU A 965 21.17 8.58 -21.39
C GLU A 965 20.16 9.73 -21.19
N GLY A 966 20.40 10.88 -21.83
CA GLY A 966 19.61 12.10 -21.65
C GLY A 966 18.14 12.01 -22.06
N LYS A 967 17.69 10.91 -22.69
CA LYS A 967 16.24 10.63 -22.87
C LYS A 967 15.49 10.63 -21.53
N THR A 968 16.17 10.34 -20.42
CA THR A 968 15.61 10.37 -19.06
C THR A 968 15.18 11.76 -18.59
N THR A 969 15.69 12.85 -19.20
CA THR A 969 15.29 14.22 -18.85
C THR A 969 13.98 14.66 -19.54
N LEU A 970 13.45 13.86 -20.47
CA LEU A 970 12.25 14.19 -21.23
C LEU A 970 10.98 13.80 -20.43
N HIS A 971 10.13 14.80 -20.14
CA HIS A 971 8.85 14.61 -19.43
C HIS A 971 7.65 14.88 -20.37
N GLU A 972 6.45 14.39 -20.03
CA GLU A 972 5.24 14.61 -20.85
C GLU A 972 4.93 16.10 -21.09
N ASN A 973 5.33 16.97 -20.15
CA ASN A 973 5.16 18.43 -20.25
C ASN A 973 5.96 19.06 -21.41
N TYR A 974 7.01 18.41 -21.91
CA TYR A 974 7.81 18.88 -23.05
C TYR A 974 7.06 18.73 -24.40
N LEU A 975 5.81 18.23 -24.37
CA LEU A 975 4.85 18.39 -25.47
C LEU A 975 4.37 19.84 -25.65
N ASP A 976 4.48 20.69 -24.62
CA ASP A 976 4.21 22.13 -24.73
C ASP A 976 5.45 22.87 -25.28
N PRO A 977 5.37 23.53 -26.47
CA PRO A 977 6.45 24.35 -27.00
C PRO A 977 6.93 25.46 -26.06
N SER A 978 6.11 25.91 -25.10
CA SER A 978 6.49 26.93 -24.12
C SER A 978 7.65 26.48 -23.22
N ILE A 979 7.77 25.17 -22.93
CA ILE A 979 8.84 24.61 -22.11
C ILE A 979 10.18 24.70 -22.84
N TRP A 980 10.21 24.35 -24.13
CA TRP A 980 11.42 24.50 -24.96
C TRP A 980 11.84 25.95 -25.09
N GLN A 981 10.89 26.86 -25.29
CA GLN A 981 11.16 28.30 -25.30
C GLN A 981 11.74 28.80 -23.95
N ALA A 982 11.25 28.29 -22.82
CA ALA A 982 11.78 28.64 -21.50
C ALA A 982 13.19 28.08 -21.24
N ILE A 983 13.52 26.91 -21.79
CA ILE A 983 14.87 26.33 -21.75
C ILE A 983 15.83 27.12 -22.64
N ASP A 984 15.41 27.46 -23.86
CA ASP A 984 16.22 28.23 -24.81
C ASP A 984 16.52 29.65 -24.29
N GLN A 985 15.55 30.30 -23.67
CA GLN A 985 15.71 31.61 -23.02
C GLN A 985 16.61 31.60 -21.78
N ASP A 986 16.74 30.44 -21.13
CA ASP A 986 17.50 30.26 -19.89
C ASP A 986 18.61 29.21 -20.06
N PHE A 987 19.27 29.25 -21.22
CA PHE A 987 20.27 28.24 -21.61
C PHE A 987 21.47 28.18 -20.65
N GLU A 988 21.81 29.27 -19.95
CA GLU A 988 22.81 29.28 -18.87
C GLU A 988 22.55 28.20 -17.78
N ARG A 989 21.35 27.61 -17.69
CA ARG A 989 21.08 26.47 -16.79
C ARG A 989 21.94 25.23 -17.06
N VAL A 990 22.47 25.06 -18.28
CA VAL A 990 23.27 23.89 -18.69
C VAL A 990 24.76 24.04 -18.35
N VAL A 991 25.19 25.22 -17.87
CA VAL A 991 26.57 25.46 -17.42
C VAL A 991 26.85 24.54 -16.21
N PRO A 992 27.94 23.73 -16.24
CA PRO A 992 28.27 22.83 -15.14
C PRO A 992 28.45 23.55 -13.80
N LEU A 993 27.81 23.03 -12.75
CA LEU A 993 27.78 23.65 -11.42
C LEU A 993 29.14 23.66 -10.71
N ASP A 994 30.00 22.68 -10.99
CA ASP A 994 31.31 22.52 -10.38
C ASP A 994 32.40 23.44 -10.99
N LEU A 995 32.07 24.15 -12.09
CA LEU A 995 32.84 25.32 -12.55
C LEU A 995 32.64 26.55 -11.65
N LYS A 996 31.59 26.56 -10.80
CA LYS A 996 31.29 27.62 -9.81
C LYS A 996 31.17 29.03 -10.41
N LEU A 997 30.74 29.13 -11.67
CA LEU A 997 30.48 30.39 -12.35
C LEU A 997 29.16 31.01 -11.88
N GLU A 998 29.15 32.32 -11.61
CA GLU A 998 27.93 33.04 -11.27
C GLU A 998 27.06 33.22 -12.52
N LYS A 999 25.78 32.82 -12.43
CA LYS A 999 24.81 32.94 -13.53
C LYS A 999 24.63 34.41 -13.94
N GLY A 1000 24.68 34.69 -15.23
CA GLY A 1000 24.66 36.05 -15.78
C GLY A 1000 26.01 36.77 -15.77
N SER A 1001 27.09 36.13 -15.27
CA SER A 1001 28.45 36.63 -15.48
C SER A 1001 28.90 36.42 -16.93
N ASN A 1002 29.83 37.26 -17.41
CA ASN A 1002 30.40 37.11 -18.76
C ASN A 1002 30.99 35.70 -18.99
N ALA A 1003 31.58 35.09 -17.96
CA ALA A 1003 32.16 33.74 -18.05
C ALA A 1003 31.06 32.66 -18.18
N SER A 1004 29.99 32.75 -17.38
CA SER A 1004 28.83 31.84 -17.48
C SER A 1004 28.18 31.93 -18.87
N GLN A 1005 28.01 33.16 -19.38
CA GLN A 1005 27.44 33.41 -20.71
C GLN A 1005 28.34 32.92 -21.85
N GLN A 1006 29.65 33.08 -21.73
CA GLN A 1006 30.60 32.54 -22.71
C GLN A 1006 30.55 31.01 -22.73
N VAL A 1007 30.61 30.34 -21.58
CA VAL A 1007 30.50 28.87 -21.48
C VAL A 1007 29.16 28.36 -22.03
N ALA A 1008 28.06 29.07 -21.76
CA ALA A 1008 26.75 28.73 -22.31
C ALA A 1008 26.71 28.86 -23.85
N GLU A 1009 27.35 29.89 -24.43
CA GLU A 1009 27.44 30.05 -25.88
C GLU A 1009 28.37 29.00 -26.52
N GLU A 1010 29.49 28.64 -25.88
CA GLU A 1010 30.39 27.57 -26.36
C GLU A 1010 29.67 26.20 -26.38
N ILE A 1011 28.91 25.87 -25.34
CA ILE A 1011 28.05 24.66 -25.30
C ILE A 1011 26.96 24.72 -26.39
N ARG A 1012 26.33 25.88 -26.60
CA ARG A 1012 25.31 26.07 -27.65
C ARG A 1012 25.92 25.92 -29.05
N GLN A 1013 27.12 26.44 -29.26
CA GLN A 1013 27.83 26.34 -30.54
C GLN A 1013 28.19 24.89 -30.84
N PHE A 1014 28.68 24.14 -29.85
CA PHE A 1014 29.07 22.74 -30.03
C PHE A 1014 27.85 21.83 -30.30
N PHE A 1015 26.89 21.77 -29.38
CA PHE A 1015 25.77 20.82 -29.49
C PHE A 1015 24.67 21.24 -30.48
N PHE A 1016 24.40 22.54 -30.62
CA PHE A 1016 23.27 23.04 -31.42
C PHE A 1016 23.69 23.78 -32.70
N ASN A 1017 24.99 24.00 -32.94
CA ASN A 1017 25.49 24.85 -34.04
C ASN A 1017 24.77 26.21 -34.05
N ASN A 1018 24.61 26.81 -32.88
CA ASN A 1018 23.89 28.07 -32.61
C ASN A 1018 22.40 28.08 -33.01
N GLN A 1019 21.77 26.91 -33.16
CA GLN A 1019 20.31 26.81 -33.26
C GLN A 1019 19.64 26.98 -31.88
N ALA A 1020 18.35 27.32 -31.91
CA ALA A 1020 17.52 27.39 -30.71
C ALA A 1020 17.18 25.98 -30.20
N VAL A 1021 16.99 25.82 -28.89
CA VAL A 1021 16.48 24.58 -28.30
C VAL A 1021 14.98 24.46 -28.61
N SER A 1022 14.59 23.42 -29.33
CA SER A 1022 13.21 23.24 -29.81
C SER A 1022 12.86 21.76 -30.00
N THR A 1023 11.63 21.49 -30.44
CA THR A 1023 11.22 20.14 -30.86
C THR A 1023 11.94 19.62 -32.10
N GLN A 1024 12.67 20.47 -32.84
CA GLN A 1024 13.54 20.04 -33.95
C GLN A 1024 14.92 19.62 -33.45
N THR A 1025 15.46 20.29 -32.43
CA THR A 1025 16.81 20.07 -31.86
C THR A 1025 16.79 19.21 -30.59
N ILE A 1026 15.79 18.34 -30.48
CA ILE A 1026 15.58 17.50 -29.28
C ILE A 1026 16.60 16.36 -29.16
N GLY A 1027 17.18 15.91 -30.27
CA GLY A 1027 18.25 14.90 -30.25
C GLY A 1027 19.53 15.48 -29.64
N GLU A 1028 19.90 16.67 -30.11
CA GLU A 1028 21.02 17.49 -29.65
C GLU A 1028 20.87 17.85 -28.17
N TYR A 1029 19.65 18.16 -27.71
CA TYR A 1029 19.36 18.35 -26.29
C TYR A 1029 19.52 17.06 -25.47
N VAL A 1030 19.05 15.91 -25.98
CA VAL A 1030 19.25 14.61 -25.33
C VAL A 1030 20.73 14.25 -25.22
N ASP A 1031 21.52 14.56 -26.23
CA ASP A 1031 22.94 14.24 -26.27
C ASP A 1031 23.72 15.14 -25.30
N LEU A 1032 23.44 16.45 -25.29
CA LEU A 1032 23.94 17.38 -24.26
C LEU A 1032 23.58 16.93 -22.84
N GLN A 1033 22.33 16.53 -22.59
CA GLN A 1033 21.92 16.08 -21.24
C GLN A 1033 22.56 14.74 -20.85
N GLY A 1034 22.77 13.82 -21.79
CA GLY A 1034 23.47 12.56 -21.53
C GLY A 1034 24.93 12.79 -21.13
N ASP A 1035 25.63 13.63 -21.88
CA ASP A 1035 27.01 14.02 -21.60
C ASP A 1035 27.17 14.73 -20.27
N LEU A 1036 26.39 15.80 -20.07
CA LEU A 1036 26.48 16.68 -18.89
C LEU A 1036 26.17 15.93 -17.59
N LEU A 1037 25.22 15.00 -17.61
CA LEU A 1037 24.71 14.37 -16.40
C LEU A 1037 25.33 13.01 -16.08
N ILE A 1038 25.88 12.28 -17.06
CA ILE A 1038 26.35 10.89 -16.87
C ILE A 1038 27.65 10.59 -17.64
N ILE A 1039 27.68 10.77 -18.96
CA ILE A 1039 28.78 10.19 -19.77
C ILE A 1039 30.13 10.84 -19.42
N ASN A 1040 30.19 12.16 -19.30
CA ASN A 1040 31.42 12.86 -18.93
C ASN A 1040 31.90 12.49 -17.50
N GLY A 1041 30.99 12.30 -16.54
CA GLY A 1041 31.32 11.89 -15.18
C GLY A 1041 31.84 10.45 -15.09
N VAL A 1042 31.27 9.55 -15.89
CA VAL A 1042 31.72 8.16 -16.05
C VAL A 1042 33.09 8.07 -16.74
N GLU A 1043 33.29 8.71 -17.89
CA GLU A 1043 34.60 8.69 -18.58
C GLU A 1043 35.68 9.31 -17.70
N LYS A 1044 35.42 10.46 -17.06
CA LYS A 1044 36.41 11.11 -16.20
C LYS A 1044 36.77 10.28 -14.96
N THR A 1045 35.84 9.45 -14.49
CA THR A 1045 36.11 8.46 -13.43
C THR A 1045 37.12 7.42 -13.90
N LEU A 1046 36.89 6.82 -15.09
CA LEU A 1046 37.77 5.81 -15.65
C LEU A 1046 39.18 6.36 -15.94
N GLU A 1047 39.29 7.57 -16.48
CA GLU A 1047 40.58 8.25 -16.71
C GLU A 1047 41.39 8.42 -15.42
N LEU A 1048 40.77 9.01 -14.38
CA LEU A 1048 41.44 9.26 -13.11
C LEU A 1048 41.78 7.97 -12.38
N MET A 1049 40.91 6.95 -12.46
CA MET A 1049 41.22 5.63 -11.94
C MET A 1049 42.38 4.96 -12.68
N ALA A 1050 42.43 5.06 -14.01
CA ALA A 1050 43.52 4.50 -14.84
C ALA A 1050 44.87 5.19 -14.56
N ALA A 1051 44.86 6.50 -14.33
CA ALA A 1051 46.06 7.24 -13.95
C ALA A 1051 46.62 6.85 -12.57
N GLN A 1052 45.78 6.29 -11.69
CA GLN A 1052 46.09 6.03 -10.28
C GLN A 1052 45.98 4.54 -9.88
N SER A 1053 45.80 3.63 -10.83
CA SER A 1053 45.59 2.20 -10.56
C SER A 1053 46.10 1.35 -11.72
N SER A 1054 46.77 0.24 -11.40
CA SER A 1054 47.13 -0.80 -12.38
C SER A 1054 46.14 -1.97 -12.41
N GLN A 1055 44.98 -1.82 -11.78
CA GLN A 1055 43.91 -2.83 -11.80
C GLN A 1055 43.17 -2.80 -13.14
N PRO A 1056 42.61 -3.93 -13.60
CA PRO A 1056 41.83 -3.96 -14.84
C PRO A 1056 40.58 -3.09 -14.71
N LEU A 1057 40.47 -2.11 -15.60
CA LEU A 1057 39.30 -1.26 -15.80
C LEU A 1057 38.65 -1.64 -17.13
N TYR A 1058 37.32 -1.65 -17.17
CA TYR A 1058 36.54 -1.94 -18.37
C TYR A 1058 35.45 -0.91 -18.57
N ASN A 1059 35.22 -0.51 -19.82
CA ASN A 1059 34.14 0.39 -20.21
C ASN A 1059 33.16 -0.32 -21.17
N TYR A 1060 31.86 -0.03 -21.09
CA TYR A 1060 30.86 -0.52 -22.05
C TYR A 1060 29.90 0.59 -22.50
N LEU A 1061 29.43 0.44 -23.74
CA LEU A 1061 28.34 1.22 -24.31
C LEU A 1061 27.18 0.27 -24.66
N PHE A 1062 26.06 0.37 -23.97
CA PHE A 1062 24.85 -0.35 -24.37
C PHE A 1062 24.10 0.49 -25.41
N SER A 1063 23.95 -0.04 -26.63
CA SER A 1063 23.38 0.69 -27.77
C SER A 1063 22.15 0.00 -28.39
N TYR A 1064 21.65 -1.09 -27.78
CA TYR A 1064 20.51 -1.83 -28.31
C TYR A 1064 19.16 -1.21 -27.94
N ASP A 1065 18.53 -0.54 -28.90
CA ASP A 1065 17.14 -0.11 -28.81
C ASP A 1065 16.20 -1.32 -29.05
N GLY A 1066 15.88 -2.03 -27.97
CA GLY A 1066 15.04 -3.24 -27.97
C GLY A 1066 13.79 -3.14 -27.10
N ARG A 1067 12.97 -4.20 -27.13
CA ARG A 1067 11.65 -4.24 -26.48
C ARG A 1067 11.65 -4.32 -24.95
N LEU A 1068 12.81 -4.59 -24.33
CA LEU A 1068 12.96 -4.64 -22.87
C LEU A 1068 13.37 -3.28 -22.26
N GLY A 1069 13.68 -2.29 -23.10
CA GLY A 1069 13.86 -0.91 -22.64
C GLY A 1069 12.54 -0.33 -22.13
N ARG A 1070 12.57 0.20 -20.90
CA ARG A 1070 11.42 0.89 -20.28
C ARG A 1070 11.07 2.17 -21.01
N SER A 1071 12.07 2.91 -21.52
CA SER A 1071 11.83 4.18 -22.22
C SER A 1071 10.97 4.00 -23.45
N ARG A 1072 11.15 2.91 -24.21
CA ARG A 1072 10.37 2.61 -25.42
C ARG A 1072 8.88 2.37 -25.15
N MET A 1073 8.49 2.06 -23.91
CA MET A 1073 7.08 1.99 -23.50
C MET A 1073 6.49 3.37 -23.15
N ASN A 1074 7.32 4.32 -22.70
CA ASN A 1074 6.90 5.64 -22.23
C ASN A 1074 7.07 6.74 -23.29
N THR A 1075 8.20 6.81 -23.99
CA THR A 1075 8.45 7.83 -25.02
C THR A 1075 7.53 7.68 -26.23
N SER A 1076 6.96 6.50 -26.48
CA SER A 1076 5.91 6.31 -27.49
C SER A 1076 4.61 7.08 -27.20
N ALA A 1077 4.43 7.60 -25.98
CA ALA A 1077 3.33 8.51 -25.64
C ALA A 1077 3.64 9.98 -25.98
N ILE A 1078 4.92 10.35 -26.10
CA ILE A 1078 5.36 11.68 -26.55
C ILE A 1078 5.27 11.71 -28.09
N ALA A 1079 4.15 12.24 -28.58
CA ALA A 1079 3.69 12.09 -29.96
C ALA A 1079 4.77 12.30 -31.04
N ASN A 1080 4.93 11.30 -31.92
CA ASN A 1080 5.66 11.35 -33.19
C ASN A 1080 7.19 11.64 -33.15
N ILE A 1081 7.81 11.82 -31.98
CA ILE A 1081 9.26 12.07 -31.88
C ILE A 1081 9.99 10.77 -31.51
N SER A 1082 10.58 10.08 -32.50
CA SER A 1082 11.32 8.83 -32.29
C SER A 1082 12.82 9.06 -32.16
N ILE A 1083 13.31 9.31 -30.94
CA ILE A 1083 14.74 9.30 -30.62
C ILE A 1083 15.21 7.85 -30.46
N GLN A 1084 15.99 7.37 -31.43
CA GLN A 1084 16.53 6.00 -31.46
C GLN A 1084 17.68 5.84 -30.46
N GLY A 1085 17.72 4.69 -29.78
CA GLY A 1085 18.77 4.33 -28.82
C GLY A 1085 18.22 4.10 -27.41
N PRO A 1086 18.84 3.22 -26.61
CA PRO A 1086 18.45 2.98 -25.22
C PRO A 1086 18.65 4.22 -24.35
N SER A 1087 17.66 4.49 -23.50
CA SER A 1087 17.69 5.50 -22.44
C SER A 1087 18.40 4.97 -21.18
N HIS A 1088 18.64 5.86 -20.22
CA HIS A 1088 18.94 5.50 -18.83
C HIS A 1088 18.09 4.33 -18.32
N GLY A 1089 18.74 3.29 -17.78
CA GLY A 1089 18.11 2.09 -17.21
C GLY A 1089 17.41 1.13 -18.18
N ASP A 1090 17.55 1.30 -19.51
CA ASP A 1090 16.96 0.37 -20.50
C ASP A 1090 17.72 -0.98 -20.59
N ASP A 1091 18.99 -1.01 -20.18
CA ASP A 1091 19.83 -2.20 -20.04
C ASP A 1091 19.35 -3.13 -18.90
N LEU A 1092 18.71 -2.59 -17.86
CA LEU A 1092 18.15 -3.37 -16.74
C LEU A 1092 17.13 -4.45 -17.18
N GLY A 1093 16.43 -4.24 -18.29
CA GLY A 1093 15.50 -5.23 -18.84
C GLY A 1093 16.18 -6.51 -19.35
N TYR A 1094 17.50 -6.48 -19.55
CA TYR A 1094 18.35 -7.61 -19.94
C TYR A 1094 19.12 -8.21 -18.74
N LEU A 1095 18.96 -7.65 -17.54
CA LEU A 1095 19.56 -8.15 -16.29
C LEU A 1095 18.53 -8.73 -15.32
N PHE A 1096 17.38 -8.07 -15.20
CA PHE A 1096 16.32 -8.47 -14.26
C PHE A 1096 15.05 -8.83 -14.99
N TYR A 1097 14.53 -10.02 -14.69
CA TYR A 1097 13.24 -10.47 -15.19
C TYR A 1097 12.10 -9.67 -14.56
N SER A 1098 11.05 -9.41 -15.36
CA SER A 1098 9.79 -8.86 -14.88
C SER A 1098 8.64 -9.39 -15.75
N SER A 1099 7.53 -9.74 -15.12
CA SER A 1099 6.30 -10.16 -15.80
C SER A 1099 5.61 -9.03 -16.60
N SER A 1100 6.07 -7.77 -16.43
CA SER A 1100 5.66 -6.64 -17.26
C SER A 1100 6.34 -6.62 -18.64
N TYR A 1101 7.47 -7.32 -18.80
CA TYR A 1101 8.15 -7.43 -20.08
C TYR A 1101 7.46 -8.45 -21.00
N PRO A 1102 7.54 -8.29 -22.33
CA PRO A 1102 7.03 -9.30 -23.25
C PRO A 1102 7.80 -10.61 -23.10
N GLN A 1103 7.10 -11.75 -23.18
CA GLN A 1103 7.77 -13.04 -23.29
C GLN A 1103 8.66 -13.08 -24.53
N LEU A 1104 9.86 -13.62 -24.34
CA LEU A 1104 10.89 -13.72 -25.37
C LEU A 1104 10.84 -15.11 -26.01
N ASP A 1105 11.09 -15.15 -27.32
CA ASP A 1105 11.38 -16.38 -28.07
C ASP A 1105 12.89 -16.64 -27.99
N ASP A 1106 13.32 -17.88 -27.76
CA ASP A 1106 14.73 -18.30 -27.72
C ASP A 1106 15.54 -17.86 -28.96
N GLN A 1107 14.88 -17.65 -30.11
CA GLN A 1107 15.50 -17.20 -31.36
C GLN A 1107 15.44 -15.68 -31.59
N SER A 1108 14.78 -14.93 -30.71
CA SER A 1108 14.61 -13.47 -30.80
C SER A 1108 15.95 -12.72 -30.76
N THR A 1109 15.94 -11.46 -31.23
CA THR A 1109 17.13 -10.59 -31.13
C THR A 1109 17.35 -10.17 -29.68
N GLU A 1110 16.27 -9.98 -28.93
CA GLU A 1110 16.27 -9.68 -27.50
C GLU A 1110 16.98 -10.78 -26.69
N MET A 1111 16.72 -12.07 -26.95
CA MET A 1111 17.48 -13.16 -26.30
C MET A 1111 18.97 -13.17 -26.69
N LYS A 1112 19.32 -12.76 -27.91
CA LYS A 1112 20.74 -12.62 -28.31
C LYS A 1112 21.42 -11.47 -27.60
N VAL A 1113 20.71 -10.37 -27.35
CA VAL A 1113 21.25 -9.22 -26.61
C VAL A 1113 21.34 -9.51 -25.12
N LEU A 1114 20.34 -10.19 -24.54
CA LEU A 1114 20.40 -10.72 -23.18
C LEU A 1114 21.64 -11.60 -23.01
N ARG A 1115 21.90 -12.53 -23.94
CA ARG A 1115 23.14 -13.32 -23.98
C ARG A 1115 24.41 -12.50 -24.17
N ASN A 1116 24.38 -11.39 -24.91
CA ASN A 1116 25.53 -10.50 -25.03
C ASN A 1116 25.82 -9.76 -23.71
N VAL A 1117 24.78 -9.38 -22.96
CA VAL A 1117 24.91 -8.78 -21.61
C VAL A 1117 25.43 -9.82 -20.61
N GLU A 1118 24.90 -11.05 -20.63
CA GLU A 1118 25.43 -12.21 -19.88
C GLU A 1118 26.91 -12.44 -20.20
N VAL A 1119 27.30 -12.47 -21.48
CA VAL A 1119 28.71 -12.65 -21.88
C VAL A 1119 29.59 -11.49 -21.44
N ALA A 1120 29.13 -10.24 -21.48
CA ALA A 1120 29.87 -9.12 -20.93
C ALA A 1120 30.10 -9.29 -19.42
N LEU A 1121 29.06 -9.65 -18.65
CA LEU A 1121 29.17 -9.97 -17.22
C LEU A 1121 30.05 -11.21 -16.93
N ARG A 1122 30.06 -12.21 -17.81
CA ARG A 1122 30.93 -13.39 -17.68
C ARG A 1122 32.39 -13.08 -18.01
N VAL A 1123 32.66 -12.26 -19.03
CA VAL A 1123 34.02 -11.86 -19.40
C VAL A 1123 34.64 -11.08 -18.26
N SER A 1124 33.90 -10.18 -17.62
CA SER A 1124 34.37 -9.54 -16.39
C SER A 1124 34.46 -10.52 -15.23
N HIS A 1125 33.46 -11.36 -14.94
CA HIS A 1125 33.60 -12.34 -13.84
C HIS A 1125 34.80 -13.31 -14.02
N SER A 1126 35.19 -13.67 -15.24
CA SER A 1126 36.31 -14.57 -15.52
C SER A 1126 37.66 -13.89 -15.70
N SER A 1127 37.72 -12.63 -16.14
CA SER A 1127 38.97 -11.85 -16.13
C SER A 1127 39.28 -11.25 -14.76
N LEU A 1128 38.27 -11.07 -13.91
CA LEU A 1128 38.38 -10.52 -12.56
C LEU A 1128 38.42 -11.59 -11.46
N MET A 1129 38.22 -12.88 -11.79
CA MET A 1129 38.35 -13.99 -10.83
C MET A 1129 39.18 -15.15 -11.40
N SER A 1130 40.16 -15.60 -10.61
CA SER A 1130 41.15 -16.65 -10.97
C SER A 1130 40.61 -18.10 -11.05
N SER A 1131 39.32 -18.30 -11.33
CA SER A 1131 38.58 -19.52 -11.01
C SER A 1131 37.98 -20.22 -12.24
N ASP A 1132 38.58 -21.37 -12.61
CA ASP A 1132 38.08 -22.34 -13.63
C ASP A 1132 36.69 -22.96 -13.32
N ARG A 1133 35.98 -22.48 -12.29
CA ARG A 1133 34.78 -23.15 -11.73
C ARG A 1133 33.46 -22.76 -12.40
N MET A 1134 33.41 -21.67 -13.15
CA MET A 1134 32.17 -21.17 -13.78
C MET A 1134 31.96 -21.79 -15.17
N LYS A 1135 31.57 -23.07 -15.21
CA LYS A 1135 31.16 -23.72 -16.48
C LYS A 1135 29.73 -23.31 -16.85
N PRO A 1136 29.49 -22.71 -18.03
CA PRO A 1136 28.14 -22.34 -18.45
C PRO A 1136 27.28 -23.58 -18.66
N ARG A 1137 25.95 -23.41 -18.53
CA ARG A 1137 24.96 -24.44 -18.87
C ARG A 1137 24.98 -24.77 -20.38
N ASP A 1138 25.41 -23.83 -21.21
CA ASP A 1138 25.67 -24.00 -22.65
C ASP A 1138 27.10 -23.51 -23.02
N PRO A 1139 28.03 -24.41 -23.37
CA PRO A 1139 29.38 -24.05 -23.82
C PRO A 1139 29.45 -23.22 -25.10
N SER A 1140 28.37 -23.15 -25.89
CA SER A 1140 28.34 -22.35 -27.13
C SER A 1140 28.22 -20.84 -26.90
N LEU A 1141 27.86 -20.41 -25.67
CA LEU A 1141 27.81 -18.99 -25.28
C LEU A 1141 29.20 -18.37 -25.04
N VAL A 1142 30.28 -19.15 -25.05
CA VAL A 1142 31.63 -18.70 -24.70
C VAL A 1142 32.32 -17.88 -25.83
N THR A 1143 31.75 -17.83 -27.04
CA THR A 1143 32.37 -17.15 -28.19
C THR A 1143 32.00 -15.66 -28.27
N GLY A 1144 32.50 -14.87 -27.32
CA GLY A 1144 32.52 -13.40 -27.37
C GLY A 1144 33.83 -12.84 -27.96
N PRO A 1145 33.89 -11.54 -28.32
CA PRO A 1145 35.15 -10.87 -28.61
C PRO A 1145 35.99 -10.69 -27.32
N THR A 1146 37.32 -10.64 -27.44
CA THR A 1146 38.19 -10.26 -26.33
C THR A 1146 37.88 -8.81 -25.92
N TRP A 1147 37.56 -8.59 -24.65
CA TRP A 1147 37.37 -7.25 -24.08
C TRP A 1147 38.70 -6.75 -23.54
N GLU A 1148 39.30 -5.77 -24.23
CA GLU A 1148 40.55 -5.14 -23.80
C GLU A 1148 40.26 -4.07 -22.73
N THR A 1149 41.19 -3.88 -21.80
CA THR A 1149 41.03 -2.97 -20.66
C THR A 1149 41.11 -1.51 -21.10
N PHE A 1150 40.35 -0.65 -20.43
CA PHE A 1150 40.51 0.80 -20.49
C PHE A 1150 41.86 1.20 -19.85
N THR A 1151 42.63 2.06 -20.51
CA THR A 1151 43.93 2.55 -20.04
C THR A 1151 44.05 4.06 -20.26
N THR A 1152 45.09 4.70 -19.71
CA THR A 1152 45.36 6.14 -19.92
C THR A 1152 45.72 6.53 -21.36
N THR A 1153 45.94 5.56 -22.26
CA THR A 1153 46.32 5.80 -23.67
C THR A 1153 45.32 5.21 -24.66
N GLU A 1154 44.58 4.18 -24.27
CA GLU A 1154 43.61 3.46 -25.10
C GLU A 1154 42.31 3.34 -24.29
N HIS A 1155 41.35 4.22 -24.59
CA HIS A 1155 40.04 4.29 -23.93
C HIS A 1155 39.12 3.20 -24.53
N ASN A 1156 39.48 1.93 -24.33
CA ASN A 1156 38.78 0.78 -24.86
C ASN A 1156 37.38 0.62 -24.23
N TYR A 1157 36.36 0.42 -25.06
CA TYR A 1157 35.00 0.11 -24.61
C TYR A 1157 34.33 -0.99 -25.44
N LEU A 1158 33.48 -1.80 -24.79
CA LEU A 1158 32.68 -2.84 -25.45
C LEU A 1158 31.30 -2.27 -25.82
N ASN A 1159 31.04 -2.13 -27.11
CA ASN A 1159 29.72 -1.77 -27.60
C ASN A 1159 28.81 -3.01 -27.63
N ILE A 1160 27.81 -3.02 -26.75
CA ILE A 1160 26.81 -4.08 -26.60
C ILE A 1160 25.57 -3.73 -27.42
N ASN A 1161 25.44 -4.39 -28.58
CA ASN A 1161 24.24 -4.36 -29.41
C ASN A 1161 23.78 -5.81 -29.70
N ASN A 1162 22.99 -6.03 -30.76
CA ASN A 1162 22.74 -7.35 -31.33
C ASN A 1162 24.02 -8.10 -31.77
N THR A 1163 25.13 -7.37 -31.88
CA THR A 1163 26.50 -7.87 -31.98
C THR A 1163 27.36 -7.11 -30.99
N MET A 1164 28.33 -7.77 -30.36
CA MET A 1164 29.33 -7.13 -29.51
C MET A 1164 30.53 -6.67 -30.35
N ARG A 1165 31.03 -5.46 -30.12
CA ARG A 1165 32.21 -4.92 -30.81
C ARG A 1165 33.09 -4.13 -29.84
N LEU A 1166 34.38 -4.44 -29.79
CA LEU A 1166 35.37 -3.58 -29.13
C LEU A 1166 35.58 -2.32 -29.98
N GLN A 1167 35.60 -1.17 -29.33
CA GLN A 1167 35.81 0.16 -29.91
C GLN A 1167 36.69 1.00 -28.97
N VAL A 1168 37.15 2.16 -29.43
CA VAL A 1168 38.02 3.07 -28.66
C VAL A 1168 37.45 4.48 -28.65
N ASN A 1169 37.69 5.20 -27.55
CA ASN A 1169 37.33 6.61 -27.35
C ASN A 1169 35.82 6.86 -27.47
N LEU A 1170 35.07 6.54 -26.42
CA LEU A 1170 33.64 6.76 -26.36
C LEU A 1170 33.31 8.25 -26.54
N GLU A 1171 32.42 8.58 -27.48
CA GLU A 1171 32.00 9.96 -27.81
C GLU A 1171 33.17 10.97 -27.89
N GLN A 1172 34.27 10.57 -28.54
CA GLN A 1172 35.57 11.26 -28.49
C GLN A 1172 35.52 12.79 -28.73
N GLU A 1173 34.74 13.24 -29.72
CA GLU A 1173 34.65 14.67 -30.04
C GLU A 1173 34.02 15.46 -28.89
N ASN A 1174 33.03 14.89 -28.21
CA ASN A 1174 32.36 15.50 -27.06
C ASN A 1174 33.27 15.51 -25.82
N MET A 1175 33.97 14.39 -25.55
CA MET A 1175 34.88 14.31 -24.40
C MET A 1175 36.05 15.30 -24.52
N ILE A 1176 36.59 15.49 -25.73
CA ILE A 1176 37.59 16.55 -26.00
C ILE A 1176 37.00 17.93 -25.76
N PHE A 1177 35.78 18.21 -26.25
CA PHE A 1177 35.11 19.49 -26.01
C PHE A 1177 34.94 19.79 -24.52
N TRP A 1178 34.48 18.82 -23.72
CA TRP A 1178 34.37 19.00 -22.28
C TRP A 1178 35.74 19.21 -21.63
N GLU A 1179 36.77 18.44 -21.99
CA GLU A 1179 38.12 18.67 -21.45
C GLU A 1179 38.67 20.08 -21.77
N GLU A 1180 38.55 20.53 -23.01
CA GLU A 1180 38.97 21.88 -23.43
C GLU A 1180 38.19 22.98 -22.70
N LEU A 1181 36.87 22.82 -22.55
CA LEU A 1181 35.98 23.76 -21.84
C LEU A 1181 36.32 23.86 -20.34
N TYR A 1182 36.62 22.74 -19.68
CA TYR A 1182 37.01 22.76 -18.27
C TYR A 1182 38.40 23.34 -18.06
N ASN A 1183 39.34 23.05 -18.96
CA ASN A 1183 40.70 23.59 -18.91
C ASN A 1183 40.73 25.11 -19.14
N SER A 1184 39.93 25.63 -20.07
CA SER A 1184 39.88 27.08 -20.37
C SER A 1184 39.41 27.92 -19.18
N ILE A 1185 38.59 27.35 -18.29
CA ILE A 1185 38.05 28.00 -17.08
C ILE A 1185 38.95 27.77 -15.86
N ARG A 1186 39.60 26.60 -15.74
CA ARG A 1186 40.38 26.24 -14.54
C ARG A 1186 41.84 26.75 -14.55
N GLY A 1187 42.42 27.01 -15.73
CA GLY A 1187 43.72 27.66 -15.90
C GLY A 1187 44.91 26.70 -16.04
#